data_AF-A0A8J6ASA2-F1
#
_entry.id   AF-A0A8J6ASA2-F1
#
_cell.length_a   1.000
_cell.length_b   1.000
_cell.length_c   1.000
_cell.angle_alpha   90.00
_cell.angle_beta   90.00
_cell.angle_gamma   90.00
#
_symmetry.space_group_name_H-M   'P 1'
#
loop_
_entity.id
_entity.type
_entity.pdbx_description
1 polymer ?
#
loop_
_entity_poly.entity_id
_entity_poly.type
_entity_poly.pdbx_seq_one_letter_code
_entity_poly.pdbx_strand_id
1 'polypeptide(L)'
;VKLSARGEGAGSGPAGSASRRVQGRRPICRIRHGGGCGARVYTEARRERLAHSNMADADRACLCSTSLAYRRRWLSVTELRYAALRRRRLQPLLWAAPGVRPFALCHLGPCDASELQPRHEPSAPQPLAAMHVIKRGERPERRAGSWGAGAGAADCHAGAVRRARQPLPALQTAASRPADCSFPPCGLQLPALQTAASRHVCRLGLRASILRPHAQTENGRQERVMFDKITSRIQKLCYGLNMDFVDPAQITMKVIQGLYSGVTTVELDTLAAETAATLTTKHPDYAILAARIAVSNLHKETKKVFSDVMEDLYNYINPHNGKHSPMVAKSTLDIVLAHKDRLNSAIIYDRDFSYNYFGFKTLERSYLLKINGKVAERPQHMLMRVSVGIHKEDIEAAIETYNLLSEKWFTHASPTLFNAGTNRPQLSSMKDDSIEGIYDTLKQCALISKSAGGIGVAVSCIRATGSYIAGTNGNSNGLVPMLRVYNNTARYVDQGGNKRPGAFAIYLEPWHLDIFEFLDLKKNTGKEEQRARDLFFALWIPDLFMKRVETNQDWSLMCPNECPGLDDVWGEEFEKLYESYEKQGRVRKVVKAQQLWYAIIESQTETGTPYMLYKDSCNRKSNQQNLGTIKCSNLCTEIVEYTSKDEVAVCNLASLALNMYVTSEHTYDFKKLAEVTKVIVRNLNKIIEINYYPVPEARSSNSRHRPIGIGVQGLADAFILMRYPFESPEAQLLNKQIFETIYYGALEASCDLAKEHGPYETYVGSPVSKGILQYDMWNVTPTDLWDWKILKEKIAKYGVRNSLLIAPMPTASTAQILGNNESIEPYTSNIYTRRVLSGEFQIVNPHLLKDLTERGLWNEEMKNQIIACNGSIQSIPEIPDDLKQLYKTVWEISQKTVLKMAAERGAFIDQSQSLNIHIAEPNYGKLTSMHFYGWKQGLKTGMYYLRTRPAANPIQFTLNKEKLKDKEKTSKEEEEKERNTAAMVCSLENRDECLMCGS
;
A
#
# COMPACT_ATOMS: atom_id res chain seq x y z
N VAL A 1 -46.73 -38.32 -7.17
CA VAL A 1 -47.90 -38.63 -8.02
C VAL A 1 -47.45 -38.46 -9.47
N LYS A 2 -47.58 -39.39 -10.42
CA LYS A 2 -47.92 -40.84 -10.47
C LYS A 2 -46.60 -41.62 -10.77
N LEU A 3 -46.40 -42.94 -10.72
CA LEU A 3 -47.09 -44.22 -10.38
C LEU A 3 -45.93 -45.12 -9.80
N SER A 4 -45.91 -46.45 -9.53
CA SER A 4 -46.81 -47.62 -9.40
C SER A 4 -45.95 -48.78 -8.82
N ALA A 5 -46.45 -49.85 -8.19
CA ALA A 5 -47.69 -50.11 -7.43
C ALA A 5 -47.60 -51.52 -6.77
N ARG A 6 -48.28 -51.71 -5.63
CA ARG A 6 -48.42 -52.97 -4.83
C ARG A 6 -47.16 -53.42 -4.05
N GLY A 7 -47.29 -53.87 -2.79
CA GLY A 7 -48.50 -53.88 -1.93
C GLY A 7 -48.28 -54.47 -0.53
N GLU A 8 -49.25 -54.19 0.38
CA GLU A 8 -49.57 -54.86 1.67
C GLU A 8 -48.49 -54.86 2.80
N GLY A 9 -48.81 -54.59 4.08
CA GLY A 9 -50.05 -54.09 4.70
C GLY A 9 -49.97 -53.97 6.25
N ALA A 10 -50.78 -53.06 6.84
CA ALA A 10 -51.01 -52.80 8.29
C ALA A 10 -49.80 -52.39 9.18
N GLY A 11 -49.93 -51.57 10.25
CA GLY A 11 -51.07 -50.83 10.82
C GLY A 11 -50.65 -49.84 11.95
N SER A 12 -51.61 -49.08 12.50
CA SER A 12 -51.57 -48.12 13.64
C SER A 12 -50.55 -48.36 14.79
N GLY A 13 -50.07 -47.38 15.59
CA GLY A 13 -50.56 -46.02 15.93
C GLY A 13 -49.64 -45.31 16.98
N PRO A 14 -50.01 -44.14 17.58
CA PRO A 14 -48.99 -43.15 18.00
C PRO A 14 -48.94 -42.66 19.48
N ALA A 15 -47.89 -41.86 19.76
CA ALA A 15 -47.71 -40.87 20.85
C ALA A 15 -47.38 -41.34 22.29
N GLY A 16 -46.69 -40.50 23.09
CA GLY A 16 -46.44 -40.74 24.54
C GLY A 16 -45.21 -40.05 25.16
N SER A 17 -45.41 -38.87 25.75
CA SER A 17 -44.41 -37.98 26.37
C SER A 17 -43.82 -38.38 27.76
N ALA A 18 -42.64 -37.82 28.08
CA ALA A 18 -42.25 -37.19 29.37
C ALA A 18 -41.63 -37.97 30.59
N SER A 19 -40.30 -37.77 30.75
CA SER A 19 -39.65 -37.11 31.92
C SER A 19 -39.06 -37.87 33.14
N ARG A 20 -38.10 -37.17 33.80
CA ARG A 20 -37.60 -37.21 35.20
C ARG A 20 -36.56 -38.27 35.67
N ARG A 21 -35.33 -37.75 35.88
CA ARG A 21 -34.43 -37.84 37.08
C ARG A 21 -34.43 -39.11 37.95
N VAL A 22 -33.22 -39.56 38.32
CA VAL A 22 -32.69 -39.56 39.72
C VAL A 22 -31.16 -39.78 39.76
N GLN A 23 -30.54 -39.63 40.94
CA GLN A 23 -29.08 -39.56 41.19
C GLN A 23 -28.37 -40.93 41.24
N GLY A 24 -27.04 -40.93 41.02
CA GLY A 24 -26.11 -42.04 41.31
C GLY A 24 -24.74 -41.50 41.75
N ARG A 25 -23.92 -42.30 42.46
CA ARG A 25 -22.68 -41.83 43.15
C ARG A 25 -21.38 -42.43 42.59
N ARG A 26 -20.27 -41.71 42.86
CA ARG A 26 -18.87 -42.15 43.13
C ARG A 26 -18.73 -43.62 43.61
N PRO A 27 -17.58 -44.34 43.42
CA PRO A 27 -16.25 -43.88 43.90
C PRO A 27 -14.98 -44.45 43.18
N ILE A 28 -13.82 -44.39 43.87
CA ILE A 28 -12.50 -45.03 43.60
C ILE A 28 -11.55 -44.26 42.63
N CYS A 29 -10.21 -44.21 42.74
CA CYS A 29 -9.25 -43.91 43.84
C CYS A 29 -7.88 -44.64 43.62
N ARG A 30 -6.73 -43.91 43.70
CA ARG A 30 -5.30 -44.36 43.85
C ARG A 30 -4.61 -45.05 42.63
N ILE A 31 -3.42 -44.62 42.15
CA ILE A 31 -1.98 -44.66 42.62
C ILE A 31 -1.24 -45.98 42.25
N ARG A 32 0.09 -46.08 41.96
CA ARG A 32 1.15 -45.28 41.25
C ARG A 32 2.51 -46.04 41.33
N HIS A 33 3.29 -46.16 40.23
CA HIS A 33 4.70 -46.69 40.14
C HIS A 33 4.96 -48.17 40.56
N GLY A 34 6.06 -48.86 40.18
CA GLY A 34 7.07 -48.59 39.11
C GLY A 34 8.46 -49.27 39.29
N GLY A 35 8.97 -50.00 38.27
CA GLY A 35 10.37 -50.51 38.14
C GLY A 35 10.72 -51.84 38.84
N GLY A 36 11.71 -52.66 38.42
CA GLY A 36 12.48 -52.65 37.16
C GLY A 36 13.74 -53.57 37.12
N CYS A 37 13.96 -54.27 35.98
CA CYS A 37 15.21 -54.88 35.46
C CYS A 37 15.99 -55.98 36.23
N GLY A 38 16.80 -56.78 35.50
CA GLY A 38 17.81 -57.69 36.08
C GLY A 38 18.62 -58.56 35.09
N ALA A 39 19.90 -58.23 34.91
CA ALA A 39 21.04 -59.08 34.47
C ALA A 39 22.30 -58.18 34.35
N ARG A 40 23.54 -58.51 34.75
CA ARG A 40 24.25 -59.62 35.44
C ARG A 40 25.66 -59.06 35.80
N VAL A 41 26.60 -59.62 36.59
CA VAL A 41 26.76 -60.54 37.76
C VAL A 41 28.31 -60.70 37.86
N TYR A 42 29.04 -60.72 38.99
CA TYR A 42 28.78 -60.89 40.43
C TYR A 42 29.82 -60.08 41.26
N THR A 43 29.65 -60.00 42.60
CA THR A 43 30.64 -59.56 43.65
C THR A 43 31.21 -58.11 43.55
N GLU A 44 31.43 -57.36 44.64
CA GLU A 44 31.49 -57.68 46.09
C GLU A 44 31.10 -56.48 47.00
N ALA A 45 30.77 -56.77 48.27
CA ALA A 45 30.86 -55.93 49.50
C ALA A 45 30.22 -54.50 49.66
N ARG A 46 29.23 -54.44 50.56
CA ARG A 46 29.05 -53.50 51.73
C ARG A 46 28.69 -51.98 51.60
N ARG A 47 27.45 -51.69 52.06
CA ARG A 47 27.03 -50.82 53.21
C ARG A 47 26.76 -49.28 53.10
N GLU A 48 25.62 -48.90 53.71
CA GLU A 48 25.27 -47.63 54.45
C GLU A 48 25.04 -46.32 53.65
N ARG A 49 24.21 -45.32 54.05
CA ARG A 49 23.11 -45.14 55.05
C ARG A 49 22.34 -43.80 54.81
N LEU A 50 21.02 -43.74 55.08
CA LEU A 50 20.23 -42.59 55.63
C LEU A 50 20.14 -41.24 54.83
N ALA A 51 19.15 -40.32 54.98
CA ALA A 51 17.83 -40.28 55.67
C ALA A 51 16.89 -39.12 55.16
N HIS A 52 15.68 -39.05 55.74
CA HIS A 52 14.56 -38.09 55.51
C HIS A 52 14.83 -36.62 55.96
N SER A 53 13.99 -35.59 55.68
CA SER A 53 12.64 -35.23 56.25
C SER A 53 11.79 -34.37 55.28
N ASN A 54 10.43 -34.29 55.27
CA ASN A 54 9.40 -33.93 56.29
C ASN A 54 9.49 -32.47 56.79
N MET A 55 8.41 -31.69 57.08
CA MET A 55 6.94 -31.75 56.79
C MET A 55 6.24 -30.45 57.28
N ALA A 56 5.15 -29.98 56.62
CA ALA A 56 4.02 -29.16 57.18
C ALA A 56 4.35 -27.81 57.90
N ASP A 57 3.42 -26.93 58.35
CA ASP A 57 1.94 -26.78 58.19
C ASP A 57 1.52 -25.28 58.29
N ALA A 58 0.21 -24.96 58.43
CA ALA A 58 -0.37 -23.61 58.55
C ALA A 58 0.05 -22.79 59.82
N ASP A 59 -0.25 -21.49 59.99
CA ASP A 59 -1.60 -20.97 60.34
C ASP A 59 -1.84 -19.43 60.15
N ARG A 60 -3.01 -18.96 60.63
CA ARG A 60 -3.78 -17.71 60.36
C ARG A 60 -3.27 -16.32 60.85
N ALA A 61 -3.67 -15.30 60.07
CA ALA A 61 -4.25 -13.98 60.48
C ALA A 61 -3.39 -12.99 61.32
N CYS A 62 -3.76 -11.71 61.58
CA CYS A 62 -4.95 -10.89 61.24
C CYS A 62 -4.61 -9.38 61.16
N LEU A 63 -5.56 -8.54 60.66
CA LEU A 63 -5.76 -7.07 60.86
C LEU A 63 -4.54 -6.14 61.13
N CYS A 64 -4.18 -5.16 60.28
CA CYS A 64 -4.92 -3.93 59.88
C CYS A 64 -5.01 -2.81 60.95
N SER A 65 -4.18 -1.74 60.82
CA SER A 65 -4.62 -0.32 60.92
C SER A 65 -3.50 0.71 60.63
N THR A 66 -3.88 1.77 59.92
CA THR A 66 -3.32 3.15 59.80
C THR A 66 -2.47 3.69 60.97
N SER A 67 -1.55 4.67 60.82
CA SER A 67 -1.78 6.02 60.24
C SER A 67 -0.53 6.87 59.89
N LEU A 68 -0.78 8.14 59.46
CA LEU A 68 0.14 9.25 59.15
C LEU A 68 1.31 9.40 60.17
N ALA A 69 2.57 9.72 59.84
CA ALA A 69 3.19 10.68 58.89
C ALA A 69 3.37 12.12 59.45
N TYR A 70 4.64 12.58 59.60
CA TYR A 70 5.03 14.01 59.70
C TYR A 70 6.46 14.26 59.16
N ARG A 71 6.89 15.53 59.02
CA ARG A 71 8.08 15.94 58.23
C ARG A 71 9.15 16.73 59.00
N ARG A 72 10.36 16.79 58.40
CA ARG A 72 11.50 17.77 58.54
C ARG A 72 12.50 17.54 59.68
N ARG A 73 13.75 18.06 59.66
CA ARG A 73 14.76 18.41 58.59
C ARG A 73 15.96 19.11 59.28
N TRP A 74 17.17 18.55 59.32
CA TRP A 74 18.37 19.22 59.88
C TRP A 74 19.70 18.83 59.18
N LEU A 75 20.78 19.51 59.58
CA LEU A 75 22.11 19.66 58.97
C LEU A 75 23.13 19.88 60.13
N SER A 76 24.47 19.76 60.01
CA SER A 76 25.38 19.56 58.86
C SER A 76 26.81 19.21 59.33
N VAL A 77 27.59 18.53 58.45
CA VAL A 77 29.07 18.59 58.32
C VAL A 77 29.97 18.14 59.49
N THR A 78 30.88 17.19 59.22
CA THR A 78 32.33 17.28 59.57
C THR A 78 33.16 16.19 58.86
N GLU A 79 34.43 16.47 58.54
CA GLU A 79 35.46 15.51 58.07
C GLU A 79 36.50 15.22 59.17
N LEU A 80 37.38 14.20 59.00
CA LEU A 80 38.85 14.40 58.95
C LEU A 80 39.71 13.12 58.74
N ARG A 81 40.91 13.31 58.15
CA ARG A 81 42.16 12.45 58.19
C ARG A 81 42.19 11.14 57.38
N TYR A 82 43.32 10.63 56.85
CA TYR A 82 44.73 11.08 56.74
C TYR A 82 45.39 10.50 55.44
N ALA A 83 46.63 10.87 55.07
CA ALA A 83 47.33 10.44 53.82
C ALA A 83 48.88 10.34 53.96
N ALA A 84 49.59 10.00 52.85
CA ALA A 84 51.08 9.95 52.61
C ALA A 84 51.76 8.54 52.68
N LEU A 85 52.87 8.16 51.98
CA LEU A 85 53.68 8.77 50.88
C LEU A 85 54.72 7.76 50.21
N ARG A 86 55.22 8.09 48.99
CA ARG A 86 56.52 7.73 48.30
C ARG A 86 56.83 6.35 47.64
N ARG A 87 57.11 6.41 46.31
CA ARG A 87 58.27 5.92 45.47
C ARG A 87 58.93 4.53 45.79
N ARG A 88 59.37 3.67 44.82
CA ARG A 88 60.27 3.93 43.66
C ARG A 88 60.47 2.68 42.73
N ARG A 89 60.72 2.90 41.41
CA ARG A 89 61.37 2.07 40.34
C ARG A 89 61.58 0.53 40.47
N LEU A 90 61.35 -0.19 39.35
CA LEU A 90 62.37 -1.04 38.66
C LEU A 90 61.99 -1.37 37.19
N GLN A 91 62.99 -1.74 36.38
CA GLN A 91 62.97 -2.14 34.94
C GLN A 91 64.29 -2.95 34.68
N PRO A 92 64.57 -3.63 33.53
CA PRO A 92 64.51 -3.11 32.15
C PRO A 92 63.60 -4.01 31.24
N LEU A 93 63.84 -4.50 30.01
CA LEU A 93 65.03 -4.78 29.17
C LEU A 93 64.70 -4.61 27.65
N LEU A 94 65.35 -5.35 26.75
CA LEU A 94 65.40 -5.21 25.29
C LEU A 94 64.68 -6.41 24.58
N TRP A 95 64.44 -6.48 23.25
CA TRP A 95 65.25 -6.10 22.06
C TRP A 95 64.35 -6.14 20.78
N ALA A 96 64.48 -5.37 19.69
CA ALA A 96 65.07 -4.05 19.39
C ALA A 96 64.46 -3.47 18.06
N ALA A 97 65.26 -2.96 17.10
CA ALA A 97 64.87 -2.45 15.76
C ALA A 97 66.05 -2.69 14.75
N PRO A 98 66.33 -1.98 13.61
CA PRO A 98 65.98 -0.62 13.11
C PRO A 98 65.33 -0.62 11.69
N GLY A 99 65.10 0.46 10.92
CA GLY A 99 65.30 1.94 11.01
C GLY A 99 64.46 2.62 9.87
N VAL A 100 64.44 3.92 9.53
CA VAL A 100 65.28 5.14 9.72
C VAL A 100 64.30 6.35 9.56
N ARG A 101 64.03 7.24 10.56
CA ARG A 101 64.67 8.57 10.87
C ARG A 101 64.42 9.72 9.84
N PRO A 102 64.56 11.05 10.16
CA PRO A 102 64.60 11.76 11.49
C PRO A 102 64.05 13.24 11.58
N PHE A 103 64.08 13.83 12.81
CA PHE A 103 64.02 15.29 13.23
C PHE A 103 62.74 16.17 12.96
N ALA A 104 62.39 17.24 13.73
CA ALA A 104 62.54 17.56 15.19
C ALA A 104 61.91 18.91 15.68
N LEU A 105 61.65 18.99 16.99
CA LEU A 105 61.76 20.13 17.96
C LEU A 105 60.85 21.42 17.93
N CYS A 106 60.20 21.64 19.10
CA CYS A 106 60.10 22.88 19.93
C CYS A 106 59.15 24.10 19.67
N HIS A 107 58.37 24.38 20.75
CA HIS A 107 58.07 25.68 21.42
C HIS A 107 57.09 26.77 20.88
N LEU A 108 56.15 27.13 21.78
CA LEU A 108 55.56 28.46 22.08
C LEU A 108 54.56 29.13 21.10
N GLY A 109 53.69 29.99 21.65
CA GLY A 109 52.84 30.99 20.94
C GLY A 109 53.39 32.42 21.15
N PRO A 110 52.59 33.54 21.10
CA PRO A 110 51.11 33.65 21.14
C PRO A 110 50.48 34.77 20.23
N CYS A 111 49.19 35.10 20.47
CA CYS A 111 48.50 36.42 20.42
C CYS A 111 48.48 37.41 19.22
N ASP A 112 47.24 37.72 18.80
CA ASP A 112 46.56 39.06 18.70
C ASP A 112 46.76 40.09 17.55
N ALA A 113 45.64 40.80 17.28
CA ALA A 113 45.43 42.13 16.66
C ALA A 113 45.77 42.34 15.15
N SER A 114 45.09 43.22 14.38
CA SER A 114 43.78 43.92 14.53
C SER A 114 43.34 44.57 13.19
N GLU A 115 42.02 44.73 12.98
CA GLU A 115 41.25 45.78 12.24
C GLU A 115 41.89 46.56 11.05
N LEU A 116 41.21 46.85 9.92
CA LEU A 116 39.89 47.52 9.81
C LEU A 116 39.11 47.22 8.48
N GLN A 117 37.97 47.90 8.29
CA GLN A 117 36.82 47.59 7.38
C GLN A 117 36.46 48.82 6.47
N PRO A 118 35.28 48.99 5.78
CA PRO A 118 34.16 48.09 5.38
C PRO A 118 33.56 48.31 3.94
N ARG A 119 32.43 47.61 3.66
CA ARG A 119 31.26 47.87 2.72
C ARG A 119 31.11 46.83 1.59
N HIS A 120 29.91 46.29 1.26
CA HIS A 120 28.55 46.39 1.82
C HIS A 120 27.75 45.06 1.64
N GLU A 121 26.51 45.04 2.16
CA GLU A 121 25.54 43.94 2.40
C GLU A 121 24.79 43.37 1.15
N PRO A 122 23.88 42.35 1.24
CA PRO A 122 23.23 41.67 2.41
C PRO A 122 23.40 40.12 2.40
N SER A 123 22.62 39.21 3.04
CA SER A 123 21.33 39.19 3.79
C SER A 123 21.21 38.00 4.79
N ALA A 124 20.15 37.94 5.61
CA ALA A 124 19.86 36.86 6.62
C ALA A 124 18.40 36.31 6.47
N PRO A 125 17.66 35.63 7.41
CA PRO A 125 17.83 35.50 8.89
C PRO A 125 17.48 34.16 9.61
N GLN A 126 17.95 33.99 10.87
CA GLN A 126 17.36 33.29 12.06
C GLN A 126 18.46 33.08 13.15
N PRO A 127 18.21 32.60 14.40
CA PRO A 127 17.01 32.58 15.27
C PRO A 127 17.32 33.18 16.69
N LEU A 128 16.44 33.03 17.73
CA LEU A 128 16.79 32.67 19.15
C LEU A 128 15.56 32.63 20.13
N ALA A 129 15.81 32.48 21.44
CA ALA A 129 14.87 31.94 22.46
C ALA A 129 14.53 32.89 23.67
N ALA A 130 14.00 32.32 24.76
CA ALA A 130 13.46 32.95 25.99
C ALA A 130 14.44 33.90 26.75
N MET A 131 14.05 34.77 27.71
CA MET A 131 13.17 34.54 28.89
C MET A 131 12.78 35.86 29.64
N HIS A 132 11.91 35.76 30.67
CA HIS A 132 11.66 36.67 31.84
C HIS A 132 10.39 37.57 31.96
N VAL A 133 9.39 37.02 32.69
CA VAL A 133 8.57 37.53 33.84
C VAL A 133 8.48 39.06 34.16
N ILE A 134 7.26 39.60 34.42
CA ILE A 134 6.76 40.23 35.70
C ILE A 134 5.49 41.14 35.52
N LYS A 135 4.41 40.87 36.30
CA LYS A 135 3.24 41.74 36.65
C LYS A 135 2.36 42.26 35.48
N ARG A 136 1.12 42.78 35.66
CA ARG A 136 -0.03 42.61 36.60
C ARG A 136 -1.24 43.29 35.91
N GLY A 137 -2.48 42.99 36.30
CA GLY A 137 -3.62 43.89 36.02
C GLY A 137 -4.95 43.22 35.73
N GLU A 138 -6.01 43.77 36.31
CA GLU A 138 -7.43 43.40 36.24
C GLU A 138 -7.97 43.23 34.79
N ARG A 139 -8.86 42.27 34.46
CA ARG A 139 -10.31 42.17 34.81
C ARG A 139 -11.11 43.49 34.57
N PRO A 140 -12.43 43.43 34.28
CA PRO A 140 -13.23 42.36 33.64
C PRO A 140 -14.32 42.92 32.67
N GLU A 141 -15.32 42.11 32.30
CA GLU A 141 -16.68 42.52 31.87
C GLU A 141 -16.85 43.24 30.51
N ARG A 142 -18.04 43.31 29.88
CA ARG A 142 -19.25 42.45 29.84
C ARG A 142 -20.07 42.80 28.60
N ARG A 143 -20.83 41.81 28.08
CA ARG A 143 -22.10 42.00 27.31
C ARG A 143 -21.98 42.80 25.98
N ALA A 144 -23.05 42.95 25.19
CA ALA A 144 -24.00 41.94 24.72
C ALA A 144 -24.83 42.54 23.57
N GLY A 145 -25.03 41.78 22.49
CA GLY A 145 -25.96 42.15 21.42
C GLY A 145 -25.58 43.38 20.59
N SER A 146 -26.41 43.81 19.62
CA SER A 146 -27.52 43.09 18.99
C SER A 146 -28.11 43.88 17.81
N TRP A 147 -28.27 43.22 16.66
CA TRP A 147 -29.19 43.58 15.57
C TRP A 147 -28.87 44.91 14.82
N GLY A 148 -29.57 45.12 13.69
CA GLY A 148 -29.54 46.38 12.93
C GLY A 148 -29.15 46.22 11.45
N ALA A 149 -30.07 45.73 10.62
CA ALA A 149 -29.97 45.90 9.17
C ALA A 149 -30.60 47.25 8.76
N GLY A 150 -30.05 47.92 7.76
CA GLY A 150 -30.60 49.16 7.21
C GLY A 150 -29.72 49.75 6.11
N ALA A 151 -30.29 50.02 4.94
CA ALA A 151 -29.58 50.67 3.84
C ALA A 151 -29.71 52.20 3.92
N GLY A 152 -28.72 52.91 3.40
CA GLY A 152 -28.71 54.37 3.23
C GLY A 152 -27.82 54.74 2.05
N ALA A 153 -28.15 55.83 1.34
CA ALA A 153 -27.53 56.19 0.07
C ALA A 153 -27.26 57.70 -0.04
N ALA A 154 -26.40 58.04 -1.02
CA ALA A 154 -26.15 59.36 -1.61
C ALA A 154 -25.47 60.45 -0.74
N ASP A 155 -24.35 60.95 -1.27
CA ASP A 155 -23.97 62.37 -1.45
C ASP A 155 -22.55 62.39 -2.08
N CYS A 156 -22.01 63.40 -2.77
CA CYS A 156 -22.47 64.46 -3.67
C CYS A 156 -21.18 65.23 -4.10
N HIS A 157 -21.07 65.58 -5.39
CA HIS A 157 -20.27 66.62 -6.09
C HIS A 157 -19.14 67.46 -5.41
N ALA A 158 -18.13 68.05 -6.10
CA ALA A 158 -17.61 68.10 -7.50
C ALA A 158 -16.28 68.94 -7.50
N GLY A 159 -15.49 69.19 -8.57
CA GLY A 159 -15.43 68.77 -9.99
C GLY A 159 -14.57 69.73 -10.87
N ALA A 160 -14.39 69.41 -12.18
CA ALA A 160 -13.71 70.20 -13.25
C ALA A 160 -12.14 70.27 -13.20
N VAL A 161 -11.36 70.48 -14.29
CA VAL A 161 -11.58 71.10 -15.63
C VAL A 161 -10.88 70.35 -16.81
N ARG A 162 -11.53 70.39 -18.00
CA ARG A 162 -11.18 70.12 -19.46
C ARG A 162 -9.69 69.95 -19.90
N ARG A 163 -9.31 69.29 -21.03
CA ARG A 163 -9.85 69.17 -22.44
C ARG A 163 -9.57 67.75 -23.05
N ALA A 164 -10.45 67.05 -23.79
CA ALA A 164 -10.79 67.06 -25.25
C ALA A 164 -9.62 66.74 -26.24
N ARG A 165 -9.70 65.90 -27.30
CA ARG A 165 -10.82 65.36 -28.16
C ARG A 165 -10.62 63.86 -28.63
N GLN A 166 -11.64 63.31 -29.30
CA GLN A 166 -11.76 61.99 -30.02
C GLN A 166 -12.03 62.24 -31.55
N PRO A 167 -12.46 61.32 -32.50
CA PRO A 167 -13.06 59.95 -32.38
C PRO A 167 -12.78 58.83 -33.48
N LEU A 168 -12.94 57.54 -33.08
CA LEU A 168 -13.67 56.41 -33.76
C LEU A 168 -13.33 55.96 -35.25
N PRO A 169 -14.06 55.02 -35.93
CA PRO A 169 -13.84 53.55 -35.81
C PRO A 169 -13.95 52.66 -37.12
N ALA A 170 -13.88 51.32 -36.95
CA ALA A 170 -14.69 50.25 -37.60
C ALA A 170 -14.16 49.30 -38.74
N LEU A 171 -14.44 47.99 -38.50
CA LEU A 171 -14.85 46.84 -39.37
C LEU A 171 -14.05 46.30 -40.60
N GLN A 172 -13.54 45.06 -40.42
CA GLN A 172 -13.91 43.79 -41.10
C GLN A 172 -13.61 43.43 -42.60
N THR A 173 -13.44 42.11 -42.78
CA THR A 173 -13.70 41.23 -43.97
C THR A 173 -12.74 41.11 -45.18
N ALA A 174 -12.04 39.97 -45.22
CA ALA A 174 -12.15 38.87 -46.22
C ALA A 174 -11.33 38.82 -47.54
N ALA A 175 -10.72 37.62 -47.72
CA ALA A 175 -10.68 36.78 -48.95
C ALA A 175 -9.54 36.87 -50.01
N SER A 176 -9.44 35.74 -50.74
CA SER A 176 -8.68 35.44 -51.97
C SER A 176 -7.22 34.93 -51.88
N ARG A 177 -6.84 34.12 -52.90
CA ARG A 177 -5.54 33.42 -53.09
C ARG A 177 -4.85 33.94 -54.40
N PRO A 178 -4.16 33.16 -55.28
CA PRO A 178 -2.72 33.38 -55.49
C PRO A 178 -2.27 33.59 -56.96
N ALA A 179 -1.02 34.00 -57.14
CA ALA A 179 -0.15 33.75 -58.31
C ALA A 179 1.31 33.97 -57.82
N ASP A 180 2.35 33.20 -58.16
CA ASP A 180 2.84 32.67 -59.44
C ASP A 180 3.23 33.74 -60.47
N CYS A 181 4.54 33.99 -60.62
CA CYS A 181 5.20 34.06 -61.94
C CYS A 181 6.74 34.07 -61.82
N SER A 182 7.39 33.48 -62.83
CA SER A 182 8.83 33.19 -62.92
C SER A 182 9.70 34.30 -63.54
N PHE A 183 11.02 34.24 -63.28
CA PHE A 183 12.21 34.41 -64.17
C PHE A 183 12.06 34.97 -65.62
N PRO A 184 13.16 35.42 -66.33
CA PRO A 184 14.55 35.72 -65.92
C PRO A 184 15.11 37.13 -66.37
N PRO A 185 16.13 37.33 -67.26
CA PRO A 185 17.49 37.79 -66.84
C PRO A 185 18.09 39.03 -67.58
N CYS A 186 19.38 39.29 -67.31
CA CYS A 186 20.34 40.16 -68.03
C CYS A 186 20.24 41.70 -67.82
N GLY A 187 21.34 42.47 -67.80
CA GLY A 187 22.76 42.04 -67.77
C GLY A 187 23.80 43.19 -67.89
N LEU A 188 25.06 42.85 -67.58
CA LEU A 188 26.33 43.43 -68.09
C LEU A 188 26.50 44.96 -68.28
N GLN A 189 27.39 45.60 -67.50
CA GLN A 189 28.72 46.05 -67.98
C GLN A 189 29.64 46.64 -66.88
N LEU A 190 30.96 46.67 -67.19
CA LEU A 190 32.13 47.19 -66.44
C LEU A 190 32.84 48.21 -67.40
N PRO A 191 33.85 49.05 -67.01
CA PRO A 191 35.02 48.70 -66.16
C PRO A 191 35.74 49.85 -65.38
N ALA A 192 36.98 49.58 -64.93
CA ALA A 192 38.09 50.51 -64.60
C ALA A 192 38.02 51.30 -63.25
N LEU A 193 39.12 51.60 -62.52
CA LEU A 193 40.57 51.33 -62.72
C LEU A 193 41.34 51.47 -61.36
N GLN A 194 42.26 50.53 -61.02
CA GLN A 194 43.45 50.67 -60.11
C GLN A 194 43.26 51.22 -58.65
N THR A 195 44.16 51.08 -57.66
CA THR A 195 45.57 50.61 -57.54
C THR A 195 45.80 49.57 -56.41
N ALA A 196 47.03 49.06 -56.32
CA ALA A 196 47.49 47.96 -55.49
C ALA A 196 47.49 48.16 -53.95
N ALA A 197 47.11 47.09 -53.24
CA ALA A 197 47.81 46.60 -52.04
C ALA A 197 47.62 45.07 -51.95
N SER A 198 48.69 44.28 -51.86
CA SER A 198 48.60 42.81 -51.82
C SER A 198 49.73 42.19 -50.99
N ARG A 199 49.49 40.98 -50.48
CA ARG A 199 50.43 40.11 -49.74
C ARG A 199 50.87 40.64 -48.36
N HIS A 200 50.02 40.48 -47.35
CA HIS A 200 50.38 39.80 -46.10
C HIS A 200 49.13 39.16 -45.47
N VAL A 201 49.29 38.35 -44.41
CA VAL A 201 48.21 37.64 -43.68
C VAL A 201 47.44 36.56 -44.50
N CYS A 202 48.05 35.96 -45.52
CA CYS A 202 47.56 34.69 -46.10
C CYS A 202 48.15 33.47 -45.35
N ARG A 203 48.11 33.47 -44.01
CA ARG A 203 48.73 32.38 -43.20
C ARG A 203 48.14 32.13 -41.80
N LEU A 204 46.90 32.52 -41.54
CA LEU A 204 46.13 32.04 -40.37
C LEU A 204 44.98 31.14 -40.81
N GLY A 205 45.26 29.85 -40.90
CA GLY A 205 44.27 28.81 -41.16
C GLY A 205 43.37 28.57 -39.95
N LEU A 206 42.49 29.53 -39.65
CA LEU A 206 41.40 29.36 -38.69
C LEU A 206 40.42 28.30 -39.22
N ARG A 207 40.76 27.03 -38.98
CA ARG A 207 39.77 25.96 -38.94
C ARG A 207 38.73 26.36 -37.90
N ALA A 208 37.57 26.83 -38.37
CA ALA A 208 36.35 26.93 -37.58
C ALA A 208 35.97 25.52 -37.13
N SER A 209 36.62 25.08 -36.06
CA SER A 209 36.54 23.74 -35.52
C SER A 209 35.23 23.69 -34.77
N ILE A 210 34.17 23.26 -35.45
CA ILE A 210 32.92 22.85 -34.80
C ILE A 210 33.33 21.85 -33.73
N LEU A 211 33.30 22.27 -32.47
CA LEU A 211 33.68 21.49 -31.30
C LEU A 211 32.67 20.36 -31.13
N ARG A 212 32.85 19.30 -31.92
CA ARG A 212 32.02 18.10 -31.85
C ARG A 212 32.20 17.54 -30.43
N PRO A 213 31.12 17.35 -29.66
CA PRO A 213 31.24 17.00 -28.26
C PRO A 213 32.02 15.70 -28.08
N HIS A 214 32.83 15.68 -27.03
CA HIS A 214 33.53 14.48 -26.59
C HIS A 214 32.82 13.92 -25.36
N ALA A 215 32.63 12.60 -25.33
CA ALA A 215 32.07 11.90 -24.18
C ALA A 215 33.21 11.21 -23.41
N GLN A 216 33.14 11.23 -22.08
CA GLN A 216 34.07 10.49 -21.23
C GLN A 216 33.56 9.06 -21.02
N THR A 217 34.38 8.08 -21.40
CA THR A 217 34.13 6.68 -21.08
C THR A 217 34.41 6.41 -19.60
N GLU A 218 33.85 5.31 -19.06
CA GLU A 218 34.09 4.82 -17.70
C GLU A 218 35.59 4.71 -17.33
N ASN A 219 36.47 4.47 -18.33
CA ASN A 219 37.93 4.42 -18.17
C ASN A 219 38.63 5.80 -18.28
N GLY A 220 37.90 6.91 -18.16
CA GLY A 220 38.41 8.29 -18.26
C GLY A 220 38.86 8.71 -19.67
N ARG A 221 38.81 7.83 -20.67
CA ARG A 221 39.19 8.15 -22.05
C ARG A 221 38.10 8.97 -22.72
N GLN A 222 38.48 10.06 -23.38
CA GLN A 222 37.59 10.85 -24.22
C GLN A 222 37.37 10.14 -25.56
N GLU A 223 36.12 9.80 -25.86
CA GLU A 223 35.69 9.42 -27.20
C GLU A 223 34.97 10.58 -27.89
N ARG A 224 34.94 10.57 -29.23
CA ARG A 224 34.15 11.51 -30.02
C ARG A 224 32.69 11.06 -30.03
N VAL A 225 31.73 11.95 -29.77
CA VAL A 225 30.32 11.66 -30.02
C VAL A 225 30.11 11.43 -31.52
N MET A 226 29.55 10.27 -31.87
CA MET A 226 29.28 9.86 -33.25
C MET A 226 27.84 9.34 -33.34
N PHE A 227 27.06 9.92 -34.25
CA PHE A 227 25.64 9.61 -34.45
C PHE A 227 25.42 8.10 -34.66
N ASP A 228 26.19 7.50 -35.55
CA ASP A 228 26.05 6.11 -35.97
C ASP A 228 26.38 5.13 -34.83
N LYS A 229 27.33 5.50 -33.95
CA LYS A 229 27.72 4.68 -32.78
C LYS A 229 26.61 4.65 -31.72
N ILE A 230 25.93 5.78 -31.51
CA ILE A 230 24.77 5.85 -30.59
C ILE A 230 23.58 5.13 -31.20
N THR A 231 23.23 5.44 -32.45
CA THR A 231 22.09 4.82 -33.17
C THR A 231 22.25 3.31 -33.26
N SER A 232 23.44 2.80 -33.63
CA SER A 232 23.73 1.36 -33.69
C SER A 232 23.58 0.67 -32.32
N ARG A 233 23.90 1.36 -31.22
CA ARG A 233 23.70 0.79 -29.87
C ARG A 233 22.22 0.72 -29.49
N ILE A 234 21.44 1.76 -29.79
CA ILE A 234 19.99 1.76 -29.54
C ILE A 234 19.30 0.71 -30.42
N GLN A 235 19.67 0.61 -31.70
CA GLN A 235 19.15 -0.39 -32.65
C GLN A 235 19.30 -1.84 -32.14
N LYS A 236 20.44 -2.17 -31.50
CA LYS A 236 20.68 -3.49 -30.91
C LYS A 236 19.73 -3.83 -29.75
N LEU A 237 19.08 -2.85 -29.14
CA LEU A 237 18.10 -3.03 -28.08
C LEU A 237 16.65 -3.09 -28.60
N CYS A 238 16.42 -2.94 -29.92
CA CYS A 238 15.10 -2.89 -30.53
C CYS A 238 14.56 -4.27 -30.99
N TYR A 239 15.16 -5.38 -30.55
CA TYR A 239 14.73 -6.72 -30.94
C TYR A 239 13.27 -7.01 -30.53
N GLY A 240 12.46 -7.47 -31.47
CA GLY A 240 11.03 -7.77 -31.21
C GLY A 240 10.18 -6.55 -30.84
N LEU A 241 10.62 -5.33 -31.14
CA LEU A 241 9.80 -4.12 -31.07
C LEU A 241 9.25 -3.78 -32.46
N ASN A 242 8.13 -3.07 -32.54
CA ASN A 242 7.56 -2.63 -33.81
C ASN A 242 8.37 -1.48 -34.42
N MET A 243 9.22 -1.83 -35.40
CA MET A 243 10.10 -0.91 -36.10
C MET A 243 9.38 0.08 -37.04
N ASP A 244 8.09 -0.15 -37.37
CA ASP A 244 7.30 0.79 -38.18
C ASP A 244 7.00 2.09 -37.41
N PHE A 245 7.00 2.02 -36.06
CA PHE A 245 6.78 3.17 -35.17
C PHE A 245 8.01 3.54 -34.32
N VAL A 246 8.92 2.59 -34.06
CA VAL A 246 10.11 2.80 -33.22
C VAL A 246 11.34 3.16 -34.07
N ASP A 247 11.68 4.45 -34.10
CA ASP A 247 12.90 4.98 -34.72
C ASP A 247 14.01 5.29 -33.69
N PRO A 248 15.16 4.56 -33.71
CA PRO A 248 16.36 4.86 -32.94
C PRO A 248 17.14 6.11 -33.37
N ALA A 249 17.04 6.54 -34.63
CA ALA A 249 17.69 7.74 -35.14
C ALA A 249 17.05 9.00 -34.51
N GLN A 250 15.72 9.05 -34.41
CA GLN A 250 14.98 10.12 -33.72
C GLN A 250 15.37 10.26 -32.23
N ILE A 251 15.60 9.15 -31.51
CA ILE A 251 16.17 9.23 -30.14
C ILE A 251 17.56 9.87 -30.21
N THR A 252 18.43 9.38 -31.09
CA THR A 252 19.80 9.85 -31.21
C THR A 252 19.90 11.34 -31.57
N MET A 253 19.03 11.83 -32.46
CA MET A 253 18.93 13.27 -32.79
C MET A 253 18.57 14.12 -31.57
N LYS A 254 17.52 13.74 -30.82
CA LYS A 254 17.09 14.45 -29.61
C LYS A 254 18.16 14.43 -28.51
N VAL A 255 18.81 13.29 -28.30
CA VAL A 255 19.90 13.16 -27.31
C VAL A 255 21.03 14.11 -27.67
N ILE A 256 21.50 14.13 -28.92
CA ILE A 256 22.61 14.98 -29.36
C ILE A 256 22.29 16.49 -29.24
N GLN A 257 21.03 16.90 -29.38
CA GLN A 257 20.60 18.29 -29.13
C GLN A 257 20.77 18.71 -27.66
N GLY A 258 20.76 17.77 -26.71
CA GLY A 258 20.95 18.01 -25.28
C GLY A 258 22.37 17.78 -24.75
N LEU A 259 23.35 17.40 -25.59
CA LEU A 259 24.70 17.05 -25.12
C LEU A 259 25.65 18.25 -25.00
N TYR A 260 26.34 18.32 -23.86
CA TYR A 260 27.55 19.12 -23.66
C TYR A 260 28.81 18.26 -23.83
N SER A 261 29.95 18.90 -24.15
CA SER A 261 31.24 18.21 -24.21
C SER A 261 31.77 17.94 -22.78
N GLY A 262 32.21 16.71 -22.52
CA GLY A 262 32.68 16.24 -21.22
C GLY A 262 31.70 15.31 -20.50
N VAL A 263 30.46 15.17 -20.99
CA VAL A 263 29.43 14.22 -20.52
C VAL A 263 29.95 12.78 -20.46
N THR A 264 29.56 12.02 -19.43
CA THR A 264 29.94 10.61 -19.28
C THR A 264 29.08 9.67 -20.13
N THR A 265 29.57 8.46 -20.39
CA THR A 265 28.77 7.39 -21.05
C THR A 265 27.53 6.98 -20.25
N VAL A 266 27.53 7.17 -18.92
CA VAL A 266 26.42 6.82 -18.02
C VAL A 266 25.32 7.89 -18.06
N GLU A 267 25.69 9.17 -18.10
CA GLU A 267 24.76 10.29 -18.30
C GLU A 267 24.13 10.25 -19.70
N LEU A 268 24.93 9.96 -20.73
CA LEU A 268 24.46 9.75 -22.11
C LEU A 268 23.40 8.65 -22.20
N ASP A 269 23.64 7.50 -21.57
CA ASP A 269 22.70 6.38 -21.54
C ASP A 269 21.42 6.72 -20.76
N THR A 270 21.53 7.51 -19.70
CA THR A 270 20.39 7.98 -18.90
C THR A 270 19.51 8.96 -19.70
N LEU A 271 20.12 9.94 -20.35
CA LEU A 271 19.43 10.90 -21.23
C LEU A 271 18.76 10.20 -22.43
N ALA A 272 19.38 9.15 -22.98
CA ALA A 272 18.80 8.33 -24.04
C ALA A 272 17.58 7.53 -23.57
N ALA A 273 17.64 6.93 -22.37
CA ALA A 273 16.50 6.23 -21.77
C ALA A 273 15.33 7.18 -21.48
N GLU A 274 15.60 8.37 -20.94
CA GLU A 274 14.58 9.39 -20.66
C GLU A 274 13.97 9.96 -21.94
N THR A 275 14.80 10.25 -22.94
CA THR A 275 14.36 10.68 -24.27
C THR A 275 13.43 9.65 -24.90
N ALA A 276 13.79 8.36 -24.85
CA ALA A 276 12.93 7.27 -25.31
C ALA A 276 11.62 7.18 -24.50
N ALA A 277 11.67 7.36 -23.18
CA ALA A 277 10.47 7.33 -22.34
C ALA A 277 9.47 8.47 -22.70
N THR A 278 9.92 9.64 -23.16
CA THR A 278 9.00 10.69 -23.67
C THR A 278 8.25 10.27 -24.95
N LEU A 279 8.84 9.38 -25.75
CA LEU A 279 8.26 8.87 -27.00
C LEU A 279 7.23 7.76 -26.78
N THR A 280 6.99 7.33 -25.54
CA THR A 280 5.88 6.42 -25.17
C THR A 280 4.52 6.92 -25.66
N THR A 281 4.34 8.25 -25.80
CA THR A 281 3.10 8.84 -26.37
C THR A 281 2.94 8.66 -27.89
N LYS A 282 3.90 8.03 -28.58
CA LYS A 282 3.80 7.64 -29.99
C LYS A 282 3.46 6.16 -30.17
N HIS A 283 4.13 5.27 -29.43
CA HIS A 283 3.94 3.82 -29.48
C HIS A 283 4.45 3.21 -28.15
N PRO A 284 3.78 2.18 -27.57
CA PRO A 284 4.12 1.68 -26.23
C PRO A 284 5.54 1.10 -26.14
N ASP A 285 6.06 0.52 -27.21
CA ASP A 285 7.40 -0.09 -27.25
C ASP A 285 8.54 0.89 -26.93
N TYR A 286 8.34 2.20 -27.10
CA TYR A 286 9.32 3.19 -26.64
C TYR A 286 9.54 3.13 -25.12
N ALA A 287 8.55 2.73 -24.32
CA ALA A 287 8.71 2.48 -22.88
C ALA A 287 9.50 1.20 -22.57
N ILE A 288 9.49 0.22 -23.48
CA ILE A 288 10.32 -0.99 -23.40
C ILE A 288 11.75 -0.65 -23.81
N LEU A 289 11.94 0.06 -24.94
CA LEU A 289 13.26 0.50 -25.40
C LEU A 289 13.96 1.39 -24.36
N ALA A 290 13.23 2.34 -23.75
CA ALA A 290 13.71 3.15 -22.63
C ALA A 290 14.18 2.30 -21.45
N ALA A 291 13.43 1.25 -21.09
CA ALA A 291 13.84 0.30 -20.06
C ALA A 291 15.11 -0.45 -20.47
N ARG A 292 15.18 -0.94 -21.70
CA ARG A 292 16.34 -1.70 -22.20
C ARG A 292 17.62 -0.88 -22.23
N ILE A 293 17.54 0.42 -22.53
CA ILE A 293 18.68 1.35 -22.42
C ILE A 293 19.11 1.49 -20.95
N ALA A 294 18.16 1.71 -20.03
CA ALA A 294 18.45 1.86 -18.59
C ALA A 294 19.02 0.56 -17.96
N VAL A 295 18.49 -0.60 -18.34
CA VAL A 295 18.99 -1.93 -17.95
C VAL A 295 20.37 -2.18 -18.54
N SER A 296 20.60 -1.85 -19.81
CA SER A 296 21.93 -1.92 -20.45
C SER A 296 22.97 -1.06 -19.71
N ASN A 297 22.56 0.09 -19.16
CA ASN A 297 23.42 0.93 -18.34
C ASN A 297 23.71 0.27 -16.97
N LEU A 298 22.66 -0.19 -16.26
CA LEU A 298 22.81 -0.92 -15.00
C LEU A 298 23.70 -2.17 -15.13
N HIS A 299 23.63 -2.86 -16.27
CA HIS A 299 24.42 -4.06 -16.58
C HIS A 299 25.93 -3.79 -16.78
N LYS A 300 26.35 -2.54 -17.00
CA LYS A 300 27.76 -2.13 -16.89
C LYS A 300 28.13 -1.82 -15.44
N GLU A 301 27.26 -1.06 -14.77
CA GLU A 301 27.51 -0.47 -13.46
C GLU A 301 27.51 -1.48 -12.29
N THR A 302 27.04 -2.72 -12.54
CA THR A 302 26.91 -3.82 -11.57
C THR A 302 27.70 -5.06 -11.98
N LYS A 303 28.24 -5.80 -11.00
CA LYS A 303 28.81 -7.14 -11.25
C LYS A 303 27.78 -8.06 -11.94
N LYS A 304 28.26 -9.05 -12.70
CA LYS A 304 27.39 -10.03 -13.39
C LYS A 304 26.99 -11.20 -12.48
N VAL A 305 27.96 -11.79 -11.78
CA VAL A 305 27.75 -13.01 -10.98
C VAL A 305 26.97 -12.69 -9.70
N PHE A 306 26.04 -13.57 -9.30
CA PHE A 306 25.13 -13.34 -8.17
C PHE A 306 25.80 -13.59 -6.82
N SER A 307 26.61 -14.65 -6.69
CA SER A 307 27.41 -14.90 -5.47
C SER A 307 28.24 -13.69 -5.06
N ASP A 308 28.93 -13.09 -6.02
CA ASP A 308 29.86 -11.97 -5.80
C ASP A 308 29.14 -10.71 -5.30
N VAL A 309 27.87 -10.51 -5.69
CA VAL A 309 27.02 -9.42 -5.20
C VAL A 309 26.48 -9.73 -3.81
N MET A 310 26.13 -10.98 -3.52
CA MET A 310 25.75 -11.39 -2.15
C MET A 310 26.94 -11.26 -1.18
N GLU A 311 28.16 -11.57 -1.62
CA GLU A 311 29.40 -11.33 -0.86
C GLU A 311 29.64 -9.84 -0.63
N ASP A 312 29.52 -8.97 -1.65
CA ASP A 312 29.66 -7.52 -1.47
C ASP A 312 28.63 -6.95 -0.48
N LEU A 313 27.37 -7.38 -0.57
CA LEU A 313 26.28 -6.95 0.31
C LEU A 313 26.42 -7.46 1.75
N TYR A 314 27.01 -8.64 1.94
CA TYR A 314 27.33 -9.15 3.26
C TYR A 314 28.56 -8.46 3.85
N ASN A 315 29.64 -8.31 3.07
CA ASN A 315 30.91 -7.73 3.51
C ASN A 315 30.87 -6.19 3.62
N TYR A 316 29.70 -5.56 3.41
CA TYR A 316 29.54 -4.12 3.51
C TYR A 316 29.99 -3.55 4.87
N ILE A 317 30.94 -2.61 4.81
CA ILE A 317 31.38 -1.79 5.94
C ILE A 317 30.85 -0.38 5.71
N ASN A 318 30.16 0.18 6.71
CA ASN A 318 29.63 1.54 6.63
C ASN A 318 30.80 2.55 6.67
N PRO A 319 30.99 3.38 5.62
CA PRO A 319 32.18 4.23 5.49
C PRO A 319 32.24 5.35 6.54
N HIS A 320 31.11 5.73 7.15
CA HIS A 320 31.07 6.82 8.13
C HIS A 320 31.43 6.39 9.56
N ASN A 321 31.48 5.08 9.85
CA ASN A 321 31.78 4.58 11.19
C ASN A 321 32.66 3.32 11.26
N GLY A 322 33.10 2.78 10.11
CA GLY A 322 33.98 1.62 10.02
C GLY A 322 33.38 0.29 10.47
N LYS A 323 32.06 0.22 10.72
CA LYS A 323 31.41 -1.01 11.22
C LYS A 323 30.89 -1.87 10.07
N HIS A 324 31.26 -3.14 10.11
CA HIS A 324 30.61 -4.20 9.33
C HIS A 324 29.11 -4.17 9.59
N SER A 325 28.32 -4.07 8.51
CA SER A 325 26.89 -3.74 8.52
C SER A 325 26.15 -4.58 7.45
N PRO A 326 26.17 -5.92 7.55
CA PRO A 326 25.72 -6.82 6.47
C PRO A 326 24.26 -6.56 6.06
N MET A 327 24.04 -6.36 4.75
CA MET A 327 22.71 -6.10 4.20
C MET A 327 21.90 -7.39 4.01
N VAL A 328 22.58 -8.49 3.64
CA VAL A 328 22.01 -9.84 3.58
C VAL A 328 22.32 -10.62 4.87
N ALA A 329 21.52 -11.64 5.18
CA ALA A 329 21.74 -12.51 6.32
C ALA A 329 22.91 -13.48 6.07
N LYS A 330 23.73 -13.77 7.09
CA LYS A 330 24.86 -14.70 6.95
C LYS A 330 24.41 -16.07 6.44
N SER A 331 23.32 -16.61 7.00
CA SER A 331 22.77 -17.90 6.58
C SER A 331 22.31 -17.91 5.12
N THR A 332 21.85 -16.77 4.58
CA THR A 332 21.55 -16.67 3.14
C THR A 332 22.83 -16.67 2.31
N LEU A 333 23.89 -15.98 2.75
CA LEU A 333 25.19 -16.04 2.06
C LEU A 333 25.80 -17.46 2.12
N ASP A 334 25.80 -18.10 3.28
CA ASP A 334 26.38 -19.44 3.48
C ASP A 334 25.77 -20.45 2.48
N ILE A 335 24.43 -20.41 2.29
CA ILE A 335 23.69 -21.22 1.31
C ILE A 335 24.05 -20.83 -0.13
N VAL A 336 24.10 -19.52 -0.44
CA VAL A 336 24.47 -19.04 -1.78
C VAL A 336 25.88 -19.46 -2.17
N LEU A 337 26.83 -19.50 -1.22
CA LEU A 337 28.19 -19.97 -1.46
C LEU A 337 28.28 -21.49 -1.61
N ALA A 338 27.52 -22.25 -0.81
CA ALA A 338 27.46 -23.71 -0.91
C ALA A 338 26.88 -24.19 -2.26
N HIS A 339 25.90 -23.46 -2.81
CA HIS A 339 25.20 -23.82 -4.05
C HIS A 339 25.50 -22.88 -5.23
N LYS A 340 26.60 -22.12 -5.15
CA LYS A 340 26.91 -20.98 -6.04
C LYS A 340 26.80 -21.33 -7.52
N ASP A 341 27.30 -22.49 -7.95
CA ASP A 341 27.42 -22.80 -9.37
C ASP A 341 26.05 -23.11 -9.99
N ARG A 342 25.14 -23.72 -9.22
CA ARG A 342 23.74 -23.97 -9.61
C ARG A 342 22.92 -22.68 -9.58
N LEU A 343 23.08 -21.85 -8.55
CA LEU A 343 22.35 -20.59 -8.40
C LEU A 343 22.80 -19.52 -9.42
N ASN A 344 24.10 -19.41 -9.69
CA ASN A 344 24.64 -18.46 -10.68
C ASN A 344 24.26 -18.84 -12.12
N SER A 345 24.19 -20.14 -12.45
CA SER A 345 23.85 -20.62 -13.80
C SER A 345 22.34 -20.65 -14.08
N ALA A 346 21.50 -20.76 -13.05
CA ALA A 346 20.05 -20.68 -13.19
C ALA A 346 19.54 -19.27 -13.59
N ILE A 347 20.33 -18.21 -13.41
CA ILE A 347 19.90 -16.82 -13.64
C ILE A 347 19.97 -16.43 -15.11
N ILE A 348 18.82 -16.06 -15.68
CA ILE A 348 18.68 -15.57 -17.05
C ILE A 348 18.62 -14.03 -17.04
N TYR A 349 19.78 -13.38 -17.22
CA TYR A 349 19.89 -11.91 -17.20
C TYR A 349 19.07 -11.20 -18.29
N ASP A 350 18.73 -11.87 -19.38
CA ASP A 350 17.91 -11.29 -20.44
C ASP A 350 16.47 -11.01 -19.99
N ARG A 351 16.00 -11.67 -18.91
CA ARG A 351 14.71 -11.36 -18.28
C ARG A 351 14.68 -9.94 -17.67
N ASP A 352 15.83 -9.29 -17.41
CA ASP A 352 15.86 -7.86 -17.01
C ASP A 352 15.35 -6.94 -18.13
N PHE A 353 15.46 -7.34 -19.40
CA PHE A 353 14.97 -6.55 -20.54
C PHE A 353 13.46 -6.66 -20.79
N SER A 354 12.73 -7.39 -19.92
CA SER A 354 11.26 -7.55 -19.97
C SER A 354 10.50 -6.45 -19.23
N TYR A 355 11.15 -5.65 -18.38
CA TYR A 355 10.50 -4.56 -17.66
C TYR A 355 10.23 -3.36 -18.58
N ASN A 356 9.19 -2.58 -18.29
CA ASN A 356 9.03 -1.24 -18.86
C ASN A 356 9.79 -0.20 -18.00
N TYR A 357 10.02 0.99 -18.55
CA TYR A 357 10.86 2.02 -17.91
C TYR A 357 10.37 2.40 -16.50
N PHE A 358 9.05 2.53 -16.31
CA PHE A 358 8.44 2.95 -15.05
C PHE A 358 8.44 1.86 -13.98
N GLY A 359 8.39 0.59 -14.37
CA GLY A 359 8.59 -0.56 -13.49
C GLY A 359 10.06 -0.70 -13.07
N PHE A 360 10.98 -0.61 -14.04
CA PHE A 360 12.42 -0.61 -13.77
C PHE A 360 12.84 0.54 -12.86
N LYS A 361 12.38 1.77 -13.09
CA LYS A 361 12.68 2.92 -12.21
C LYS A 361 12.07 2.79 -10.81
N THR A 362 10.96 2.07 -10.62
CA THR A 362 10.46 1.73 -9.28
C THR A 362 11.39 0.73 -8.57
N LEU A 363 11.89 -0.30 -9.28
CA LEU A 363 12.89 -1.22 -8.73
C LEU A 363 14.19 -0.49 -8.35
N GLU A 364 14.75 0.27 -9.29
CA GLU A 364 15.98 1.06 -9.12
C GLU A 364 15.89 2.06 -7.97
N ARG A 365 14.72 2.68 -7.74
CA ARG A 365 14.53 3.63 -6.64
C ARG A 365 14.61 2.93 -5.28
N SER A 366 13.84 1.86 -5.07
CA SER A 366 13.51 1.37 -3.72
C SER A 366 13.83 -0.11 -3.43
N TYR A 367 13.91 -0.98 -4.43
CA TYR A 367 13.93 -2.45 -4.23
C TYR A 367 15.31 -3.08 -4.40
N LEU A 368 16.12 -2.58 -5.33
CA LEU A 368 17.48 -3.06 -5.55
C LEU A 368 18.40 -2.52 -4.46
N LEU A 369 19.14 -3.40 -3.76
CA LEU A 369 20.05 -3.00 -2.69
C LEU A 369 21.22 -2.16 -3.23
N LYS A 370 21.68 -1.22 -2.39
CA LYS A 370 22.60 -0.14 -2.77
C LYS A 370 23.79 -0.06 -1.81
N ILE A 371 25.00 -0.15 -2.36
CA ILE A 371 26.26 0.04 -1.64
C ILE A 371 26.70 1.49 -1.85
N ASN A 372 26.87 2.25 -0.75
CA ASN A 372 27.24 3.67 -0.78
C ASN A 372 26.36 4.53 -1.73
N GLY A 373 25.06 4.19 -1.83
CA GLY A 373 24.09 4.86 -2.71
C GLY A 373 24.04 4.32 -4.16
N LYS A 374 25.09 3.68 -4.66
CA LYS A 374 25.12 3.03 -5.98
C LYS A 374 24.36 1.70 -5.92
N VAL A 375 23.59 1.38 -6.95
CA VAL A 375 22.90 0.07 -7.06
C VAL A 375 23.93 -1.05 -7.20
N ALA A 376 23.77 -2.12 -6.41
CA ALA A 376 24.60 -3.32 -6.47
C ALA A 376 23.85 -4.49 -7.12
N GLU A 377 22.56 -4.65 -6.82
CA GLU A 377 21.73 -5.73 -7.38
C GLU A 377 21.15 -5.40 -8.76
N ARG A 378 21.19 -6.38 -9.67
CA ARG A 378 20.28 -6.43 -10.83
C ARG A 378 18.89 -6.94 -10.39
N PRO A 379 17.80 -6.71 -11.14
CA PRO A 379 16.49 -7.29 -10.82
C PRO A 379 16.54 -8.81 -10.66
N GLN A 380 17.27 -9.53 -11.52
CA GLN A 380 17.48 -10.98 -11.32
C GLN A 380 18.16 -11.34 -9.98
N HIS A 381 19.13 -10.53 -9.51
CA HIS A 381 19.80 -10.79 -8.22
C HIS A 381 18.83 -10.63 -7.05
N MET A 382 17.99 -9.59 -7.09
CA MET A 382 16.94 -9.37 -6.10
C MET A 382 15.94 -10.54 -6.08
N LEU A 383 15.50 -11.02 -7.25
CA LEU A 383 14.58 -12.15 -7.34
C LEU A 383 15.20 -13.47 -6.85
N MET A 384 16.48 -13.74 -7.17
CA MET A 384 17.17 -14.92 -6.64
C MET A 384 17.40 -14.82 -5.12
N ARG A 385 17.78 -13.64 -4.60
CA ARG A 385 17.86 -13.39 -3.14
C ARG A 385 16.52 -13.63 -2.45
N VAL A 386 15.42 -13.15 -3.03
CA VAL A 386 14.07 -13.40 -2.49
C VAL A 386 13.77 -14.90 -2.46
N SER A 387 14.08 -15.61 -3.54
CA SER A 387 13.82 -17.04 -3.67
C SER A 387 14.65 -17.88 -2.68
N VAL A 388 15.97 -17.70 -2.61
CA VAL A 388 16.82 -18.35 -1.59
C VAL A 388 16.43 -17.91 -0.17
N GLY A 389 15.97 -16.67 0.01
CA GLY A 389 15.45 -16.16 1.29
C GLY A 389 14.17 -16.87 1.78
N ILE A 390 13.33 -17.37 0.87
CA ILE A 390 12.08 -18.11 1.19
C ILE A 390 12.32 -19.62 1.27
N HIS A 391 13.21 -20.17 0.44
CA HIS A 391 13.38 -21.62 0.30
C HIS A 391 14.61 -22.19 1.02
N LYS A 392 15.62 -21.37 1.31
CA LYS A 392 16.88 -21.75 1.97
C LYS A 392 17.57 -22.92 1.24
N GLU A 393 17.77 -24.05 1.92
CA GLU A 393 18.44 -25.26 1.41
C GLU A 393 17.63 -25.97 0.29
N ASP A 394 16.34 -25.64 0.14
CA ASP A 394 15.48 -26.19 -0.92
C ASP A 394 15.72 -25.45 -2.25
N ILE A 395 16.88 -25.71 -2.84
CA ILE A 395 17.38 -25.04 -4.05
C ILE A 395 16.47 -25.28 -5.26
N GLU A 396 15.78 -26.42 -5.35
CA GLU A 396 14.90 -26.71 -6.48
C GLU A 396 13.66 -25.83 -6.45
N ALA A 397 12.98 -25.74 -5.30
CA ALA A 397 11.85 -24.83 -5.17
C ALA A 397 12.30 -23.35 -5.15
N ALA A 398 13.55 -23.05 -4.77
CA ALA A 398 14.13 -21.72 -4.98
C ALA A 398 14.25 -21.37 -6.47
N ILE A 399 14.66 -22.32 -7.31
CA ILE A 399 14.79 -22.13 -8.77
C ILE A 399 13.42 -22.10 -9.45
N GLU A 400 12.45 -22.91 -9.01
CA GLU A 400 11.05 -22.83 -9.44
C GLU A 400 10.48 -21.42 -9.18
N THR A 401 10.57 -20.95 -7.93
CA THR A 401 10.12 -19.60 -7.54
C THR A 401 10.86 -18.50 -8.29
N TYR A 402 12.18 -18.61 -8.46
CA TYR A 402 12.96 -17.64 -9.23
C TYR A 402 12.47 -17.55 -10.69
N ASN A 403 12.23 -18.69 -11.35
CA ASN A 403 11.71 -18.70 -12.72
C ASN A 403 10.33 -18.06 -12.79
N LEU A 404 9.39 -18.47 -11.93
CA LEU A 404 8.03 -17.94 -11.93
C LEU A 404 7.95 -16.43 -11.62
N LEU A 405 8.82 -15.93 -10.72
CA LEU A 405 8.95 -14.51 -10.43
C LEU A 405 9.61 -13.72 -11.57
N SER A 406 10.67 -14.25 -12.18
CA SER A 406 11.41 -13.54 -13.24
C SER A 406 10.74 -13.57 -14.61
N GLU A 407 9.85 -14.53 -14.84
CA GLU A 407 8.88 -14.57 -15.95
C GLU A 407 7.58 -13.80 -15.64
N LYS A 408 7.47 -13.20 -14.46
CA LYS A 408 6.36 -12.33 -14.00
C LYS A 408 5.00 -13.01 -13.78
N TRP A 409 4.90 -14.34 -13.74
CA TRP A 409 3.63 -15.05 -13.46
C TRP A 409 2.96 -14.59 -12.16
N PHE A 410 3.78 -14.27 -11.15
CA PHE A 410 3.33 -13.64 -9.92
C PHE A 410 4.44 -12.75 -9.33
N THR A 411 4.12 -12.02 -8.25
CA THR A 411 5.12 -11.40 -7.38
C THR A 411 4.71 -11.44 -5.91
N HIS A 412 5.69 -11.60 -5.02
CA HIS A 412 5.49 -11.36 -3.60
C HIS A 412 5.28 -9.86 -3.30
N ALA A 413 4.63 -9.54 -2.19
CA ALA A 413 4.43 -8.16 -1.76
C ALA A 413 5.75 -7.46 -1.35
N SER A 414 5.76 -6.13 -1.39
CA SER A 414 6.96 -5.31 -1.17
C SER A 414 7.77 -5.63 0.10
N PRO A 415 7.17 -5.91 1.28
CA PRO A 415 7.95 -6.28 2.47
C PRO A 415 8.81 -7.53 2.27
N THR A 416 8.35 -8.50 1.48
CA THR A 416 9.11 -9.70 1.12
C THR A 416 10.23 -9.38 0.13
N LEU A 417 9.95 -8.58 -0.90
CA LEU A 417 10.97 -8.17 -1.89
C LEU A 417 12.13 -7.39 -1.24
N PHE A 418 11.81 -6.49 -0.29
CA PHE A 418 12.80 -5.73 0.47
C PHE A 418 13.62 -6.59 1.44
N ASN A 419 13.01 -7.58 2.12
CA ASN A 419 13.59 -8.18 3.33
C ASN A 419 13.83 -9.70 3.27
N ALA A 420 13.36 -10.42 2.25
CA ALA A 420 13.75 -11.81 2.07
C ALA A 420 15.26 -11.89 1.76
N GLY A 421 15.96 -12.80 2.44
CA GLY A 421 17.42 -12.89 2.43
C GLY A 421 18.14 -11.80 3.24
N THR A 422 17.43 -10.90 3.93
CA THR A 422 18.01 -9.90 4.85
C THR A 422 17.74 -10.29 6.31
N ASN A 423 18.27 -9.50 7.25
CA ASN A 423 18.30 -9.89 8.65
C ASN A 423 16.93 -9.83 9.38
N ARG A 424 15.89 -9.09 8.93
CA ARG A 424 14.64 -8.81 9.70
C ARG A 424 13.36 -8.40 8.88
N PRO A 425 12.49 -9.31 8.40
CA PRO A 425 11.16 -9.00 7.75
C PRO A 425 9.93 -9.01 8.70
N GLN A 426 8.92 -8.09 8.62
CA GLN A 426 7.71 -8.08 9.54
C GLN A 426 6.37 -7.28 9.30
N LEU A 427 5.30 -7.60 10.09
CA LEU A 427 3.98 -6.88 10.36
C LEU A 427 3.33 -7.26 11.74
N SER A 428 2.39 -6.46 12.35
CA SER A 428 1.55 -6.83 13.57
C SER A 428 0.35 -5.85 13.93
N SER A 429 -0.33 -5.97 15.12
CA SER A 429 -1.58 -5.27 15.61
C SER A 429 -1.73 -5.04 17.17
N MET A 430 -2.92 -5.21 17.83
CA MET A 430 -3.38 -4.47 19.06
C MET A 430 -3.88 -5.23 20.36
N LYS A 431 -4.04 -4.55 21.55
CA LYS A 431 -4.46 -5.14 22.87
C LYS A 431 -5.71 -4.59 23.67
N ASP A 432 -5.66 -3.49 24.45
CA ASP A 432 -6.56 -3.30 25.66
C ASP A 432 -6.97 -1.85 26.10
N ASP A 433 -8.15 -1.68 26.77
CA ASP A 433 -8.62 -0.40 27.41
C ASP A 433 -8.08 -0.19 28.83
N SER A 434 -6.82 0.19 28.93
CA SER A 434 -6.26 0.85 30.11
C SER A 434 -5.11 1.77 29.69
N ILE A 435 -4.61 2.65 30.56
CA ILE A 435 -3.42 3.45 30.20
C ILE A 435 -2.22 2.54 29.90
N GLU A 436 -2.08 1.43 30.63
CA GLU A 436 -1.07 0.41 30.36
C GLU A 436 -1.32 -0.25 28.99
N GLY A 437 -2.53 -0.77 28.75
CA GLY A 437 -2.91 -1.40 27.47
C GLY A 437 -2.72 -0.47 26.27
N ILE A 438 -3.21 0.77 26.34
CA ILE A 438 -3.08 1.79 25.30
C ILE A 438 -1.60 2.08 24.98
N TYR A 439 -0.73 2.20 25.98
CA TYR A 439 0.68 2.52 25.76
C TYR A 439 1.52 1.31 25.36
N ASP A 440 1.24 0.12 25.88
CA ASP A 440 1.89 -1.12 25.44
C ASP A 440 1.54 -1.41 23.97
N THR A 441 0.31 -1.09 23.57
CA THR A 441 -0.13 -1.22 22.17
C THR A 441 0.43 -0.12 21.26
N LEU A 442 0.60 1.10 21.75
CA LEU A 442 1.32 2.17 21.03
C LEU A 442 2.78 1.76 20.77
N LYS A 443 3.41 1.10 21.75
CA LYS A 443 4.74 0.49 21.66
C LYS A 443 4.78 -0.66 20.65
N GLN A 444 3.78 -1.55 20.60
CA GLN A 444 3.66 -2.53 19.51
C GLN A 444 3.58 -1.81 18.15
N CYS A 445 2.69 -0.81 18.00
CA CYS A 445 2.54 -0.02 16.76
C CYS A 445 3.84 0.65 16.30
N ALA A 446 4.64 1.18 17.23
CA ALA A 446 5.96 1.73 16.93
C ALA A 446 6.96 0.66 16.45
N LEU A 447 6.97 -0.53 17.07
CA LEU A 447 7.84 -1.66 16.66
C LEU A 447 7.44 -2.22 15.28
N ILE A 448 6.15 -2.21 14.96
CA ILE A 448 5.60 -2.62 13.65
C ILE A 448 5.97 -1.60 12.56
N SER A 449 5.67 -0.31 12.78
CA SER A 449 5.97 0.75 11.81
C SER A 449 7.46 0.80 11.51
N LYS A 450 8.32 0.65 12.54
CA LYS A 450 9.78 0.56 12.40
C LYS A 450 10.23 -0.56 11.45
N SER A 451 9.46 -1.64 11.34
CA SER A 451 9.72 -2.78 10.46
C SER A 451 8.99 -2.68 9.11
N ALA A 452 8.61 -1.45 8.71
CA ALA A 452 7.89 -1.10 7.49
C ALA A 452 6.42 -1.57 7.40
N GLY A 453 5.80 -1.90 8.53
CA GLY A 453 4.44 -2.42 8.59
C GLY A 453 3.33 -1.37 8.58
N GLY A 454 2.27 -1.65 7.82
CA GLY A 454 0.98 -0.98 7.93
C GLY A 454 0.06 -1.73 8.91
N ILE A 455 -0.80 -1.01 9.63
CA ILE A 455 -1.49 -1.55 10.81
C ILE A 455 -3.01 -1.36 10.71
N GLY A 456 -3.78 -2.37 11.11
CA GLY A 456 -5.21 -2.26 11.44
C GLY A 456 -5.40 -2.24 12.97
N VAL A 457 -6.25 -1.34 13.46
CA VAL A 457 -6.34 -0.96 14.87
C VAL A 457 -7.79 -0.87 15.32
N ALA A 458 -8.32 -1.85 16.05
CA ALA A 458 -9.64 -1.76 16.68
C ALA A 458 -9.57 -0.87 17.93
N VAL A 459 -10.49 0.09 18.09
CA VAL A 459 -10.56 0.96 19.30
C VAL A 459 -11.95 1.05 19.94
N SER A 460 -12.93 0.27 19.47
CA SER A 460 -14.31 0.27 19.97
C SER A 460 -14.46 -0.11 21.45
N CYS A 461 -13.45 -0.75 22.05
CA CYS A 461 -13.39 -1.10 23.47
C CYS A 461 -12.94 0.07 24.37
N ILE A 462 -12.34 1.12 23.82
CA ILE A 462 -11.80 2.26 24.59
C ILE A 462 -12.93 3.15 25.10
N ARG A 463 -12.89 3.56 26.38
CA ARG A 463 -13.97 4.36 26.99
C ARG A 463 -14.14 5.76 26.36
N ALA A 464 -15.37 6.08 25.99
CA ALA A 464 -15.75 7.34 25.35
C ALA A 464 -15.62 8.59 26.25
N THR A 465 -15.76 9.77 25.65
CA THR A 465 -15.69 11.08 26.32
C THR A 465 -16.70 11.20 27.46
N GLY A 466 -16.25 11.70 28.61
CA GLY A 466 -17.10 11.99 29.76
C GLY A 466 -17.51 10.77 30.60
N SER A 467 -17.08 9.55 30.27
CA SER A 467 -17.28 8.37 31.12
C SER A 467 -16.25 8.31 32.25
N TYR A 468 -16.66 7.77 33.40
CA TYR A 468 -15.94 7.86 34.68
C TYR A 468 -14.66 7.01 34.75
N ILE A 469 -13.66 7.49 35.51
CA ILE A 469 -12.39 6.81 35.79
C ILE A 469 -12.22 6.69 37.31
N ALA A 470 -12.64 5.55 37.87
CA ALA A 470 -12.68 5.31 39.31
C ALA A 470 -11.33 5.51 40.03
N GLY A 471 -10.21 5.16 39.40
CA GLY A 471 -8.87 5.29 40.01
C GLY A 471 -8.35 6.72 40.13
N THR A 472 -8.88 7.67 39.36
CA THR A 472 -8.46 9.10 39.38
C THR A 472 -9.57 10.04 39.84
N ASN A 473 -10.78 9.53 40.07
CA ASN A 473 -12.00 10.30 40.33
C ASN A 473 -12.24 11.41 39.27
N GLY A 474 -11.88 11.13 38.02
CA GLY A 474 -12.01 12.02 36.87
C GLY A 474 -12.83 11.38 35.75
N ASN A 475 -12.97 12.11 34.64
CA ASN A 475 -13.67 11.66 33.44
C ASN A 475 -12.69 11.42 32.28
N SER A 476 -13.03 10.50 31.38
CA SER A 476 -12.30 10.26 30.14
C SER A 476 -12.40 11.44 29.18
N ASN A 477 -11.31 11.69 28.45
CA ASN A 477 -11.27 12.64 27.33
C ASN A 477 -11.59 11.99 25.97
N GLY A 478 -11.99 10.71 25.98
CA GLY A 478 -12.42 9.95 24.79
C GLY A 478 -11.31 9.57 23.82
N LEU A 479 -11.72 9.12 22.63
CA LEU A 479 -10.82 8.64 21.57
C LEU A 479 -9.91 9.74 21.00
N VAL A 480 -10.41 10.97 20.84
CA VAL A 480 -9.71 12.01 20.06
C VAL A 480 -8.29 12.31 20.58
N PRO A 481 -8.04 12.54 21.88
CA PRO A 481 -6.69 12.78 22.38
C PRO A 481 -5.79 11.55 22.29
N MET A 482 -6.33 10.34 22.49
CA MET A 482 -5.58 9.09 22.33
C MET A 482 -5.10 8.94 20.88
N LEU A 483 -6.00 9.13 19.91
CA LEU A 483 -5.68 8.98 18.49
C LEU A 483 -4.69 10.05 18.00
N ARG A 484 -4.61 11.22 18.64
CA ARG A 484 -3.52 12.19 18.37
C ARG A 484 -2.15 11.72 18.85
N VAL A 485 -2.05 10.89 19.89
CA VAL A 485 -0.79 10.22 20.26
C VAL A 485 -0.39 9.21 19.17
N TYR A 486 -1.34 8.39 18.70
CA TYR A 486 -1.11 7.44 17.60
C TYR A 486 -0.69 8.14 16.30
N ASN A 487 -1.33 9.27 15.96
CA ASN A 487 -0.96 10.11 14.81
C ASN A 487 0.51 10.58 14.90
N ASN A 488 0.91 11.09 16.06
CA ASN A 488 2.28 11.58 16.26
C ASN A 488 3.31 10.44 16.24
N THR A 489 2.96 9.24 16.73
CA THR A 489 3.80 8.03 16.60
C THR A 489 3.90 7.56 15.14
N ALA A 490 2.84 7.62 14.34
CA ALA A 490 2.87 7.29 12.92
C ALA A 490 3.85 8.20 12.14
N ARG A 491 3.84 9.51 12.44
CA ARG A 491 4.78 10.50 11.90
C ARG A 491 6.23 10.30 12.39
N TYR A 492 6.41 9.93 13.64
CA TYR A 492 7.74 9.79 14.27
C TYR A 492 8.49 8.54 13.79
N VAL A 493 7.78 7.47 13.39
CA VAL A 493 8.39 6.20 12.97
C VAL A 493 8.29 6.02 11.45
N ASP A 494 8.96 6.92 10.72
CA ASP A 494 8.91 7.14 9.25
C ASP A 494 9.69 6.12 8.38
N GLN A 495 9.90 4.90 8.91
CA GLN A 495 10.50 3.77 8.19
C GLN A 495 11.92 4.02 7.62
N GLY A 496 12.68 4.92 8.27
CA GLY A 496 14.11 5.11 8.01
C GLY A 496 14.40 6.07 6.86
N GLY A 497 13.91 7.31 6.97
CA GLY A 497 14.19 8.38 6.02
C GLY A 497 13.19 8.45 4.87
N ASN A 498 11.90 8.56 5.21
CA ASN A 498 10.78 8.71 4.27
C ASN A 498 10.71 7.67 3.13
N LYS A 499 11.23 6.44 3.34
CA LYS A 499 11.03 5.33 2.38
C LYS A 499 9.55 5.02 2.17
N ARG A 500 8.76 5.13 3.24
CA ARG A 500 7.30 5.02 3.28
C ARG A 500 6.82 5.56 4.66
N PRO A 501 5.83 6.45 4.74
CA PRO A 501 5.32 6.92 6.04
C PRO A 501 4.70 5.79 6.87
N GLY A 502 4.72 5.94 8.21
CA GLY A 502 3.92 5.08 9.09
C GLY A 502 2.42 5.27 8.82
N ALA A 503 1.67 4.19 8.70
CA ALA A 503 0.28 4.22 8.25
C ALA A 503 -0.59 3.22 9.03
N PHE A 504 -1.50 3.74 9.85
CA PHE A 504 -2.43 2.96 10.67
C PHE A 504 -3.87 3.28 10.28
N ALA A 505 -4.70 2.26 10.07
CA ALA A 505 -6.15 2.39 9.92
C ALA A 505 -6.83 2.08 11.26
N ILE A 506 -7.56 3.06 11.79
CA ILE A 506 -8.32 2.97 13.03
C ILE A 506 -9.75 2.52 12.71
N TYR A 507 -10.23 1.49 13.40
CA TYR A 507 -11.53 0.87 13.25
C TYR A 507 -12.41 1.17 14.45
N LEU A 508 -13.60 1.69 14.19
CA LEU A 508 -14.62 2.02 15.19
C LEU A 508 -15.98 1.46 14.78
N GLU A 509 -16.74 0.93 15.73
CA GLU A 509 -18.13 0.53 15.50
C GLU A 509 -19.08 1.73 15.68
N PRO A 510 -20.12 1.89 14.83
CA PRO A 510 -20.94 3.10 14.77
C PRO A 510 -21.83 3.35 16.00
N TRP A 511 -21.91 2.43 16.96
CA TRP A 511 -22.60 2.65 18.25
C TRP A 511 -21.73 3.40 19.28
N HIS A 512 -20.43 3.58 19.03
CA HIS A 512 -19.55 4.23 20.00
C HIS A 512 -19.88 5.72 20.16
N LEU A 513 -19.90 6.24 21.39
CA LEU A 513 -20.34 7.61 21.67
C LEU A 513 -19.51 8.70 20.97
N ASP A 514 -18.19 8.53 20.83
CA ASP A 514 -17.29 9.49 20.14
C ASP A 514 -17.34 9.38 18.59
N ILE A 515 -18.33 8.70 18.01
CA ILE A 515 -18.36 8.40 16.55
C ILE A 515 -18.41 9.65 15.67
N PHE A 516 -19.11 10.72 16.08
CA PHE A 516 -19.19 11.94 15.28
C PHE A 516 -17.83 12.67 15.24
N GLU A 517 -17.17 12.77 16.39
CA GLU A 517 -15.84 13.35 16.52
C GLU A 517 -14.78 12.52 15.78
N PHE A 518 -14.94 11.19 15.73
CA PHE A 518 -14.09 10.26 14.97
C PHE A 518 -14.18 10.49 13.45
N LEU A 519 -15.39 10.67 12.90
CA LEU A 519 -15.60 10.97 11.48
C LEU A 519 -14.92 12.28 11.06
N ASP A 520 -14.81 13.23 11.98
CA ASP A 520 -14.24 14.54 11.75
C ASP A 520 -12.69 14.55 11.75
N LEU A 521 -12.01 13.52 12.28
CA LEU A 521 -10.55 13.51 12.53
C LEU A 521 -9.68 13.73 11.28
N LYS A 522 -10.16 13.33 10.11
CA LYS A 522 -9.44 13.44 8.82
C LYS A 522 -9.68 14.76 8.10
N LYS A 523 -10.75 15.50 8.44
CA LYS A 523 -11.17 16.70 7.70
C LYS A 523 -10.07 17.76 7.68
N ASN A 524 -9.93 18.46 6.56
CA ASN A 524 -8.86 19.44 6.38
C ASN A 524 -9.07 20.66 7.28
N THR A 525 -10.32 21.14 7.36
CA THR A 525 -10.76 22.27 8.20
C THR A 525 -11.12 21.82 9.62
N GLY A 526 -11.23 22.80 10.54
CA GLY A 526 -11.56 22.58 11.96
C GLY A 526 -10.40 22.85 12.91
N LYS A 527 -10.56 22.47 14.18
CA LYS A 527 -9.56 22.69 15.24
C LYS A 527 -8.46 21.64 15.22
N GLU A 528 -7.20 22.04 15.19
CA GLU A 528 -6.05 21.13 15.09
C GLU A 528 -5.88 20.23 16.33
N GLU A 529 -6.44 20.63 17.47
CA GLU A 529 -6.54 19.80 18.68
C GLU A 529 -7.48 18.60 18.52
N GLN A 530 -8.31 18.60 17.47
CA GLN A 530 -9.34 17.61 17.14
C GLN A 530 -9.12 16.97 15.77
N ARG A 531 -7.87 16.91 15.29
CA ARG A 531 -7.48 16.30 14.00
C ARG A 531 -6.32 15.33 14.15
N ALA A 532 -6.32 14.31 13.29
CA ALA A 532 -5.33 13.24 13.22
C ALA A 532 -5.18 12.79 11.75
N ARG A 533 -4.67 13.70 10.90
CA ARG A 533 -4.71 13.54 9.43
C ARG A 533 -3.65 12.57 8.87
N ASP A 534 -2.68 12.13 9.66
CA ASP A 534 -1.69 11.13 9.28
C ASP A 534 -2.23 9.69 9.47
N LEU A 535 -3.31 9.51 10.24
CA LEU A 535 -4.04 8.26 10.38
C LEU A 535 -5.09 8.06 9.26
N PHE A 536 -5.55 6.81 9.11
CA PHE A 536 -6.71 6.45 8.29
C PHE A 536 -7.83 5.94 9.19
N PHE A 537 -9.08 6.02 8.71
CA PHE A 537 -10.27 5.73 9.50
C PHE A 537 -11.19 4.75 8.76
N ALA A 538 -11.79 3.84 9.52
CA ALA A 538 -12.64 2.77 9.01
C ALA A 538 -13.79 2.51 9.97
N LEU A 539 -14.95 2.16 9.44
CA LEU A 539 -16.11 1.72 10.21
C LEU A 539 -16.24 0.21 10.17
N TRP A 540 -16.49 -0.37 11.34
CA TRP A 540 -16.80 -1.78 11.53
C TRP A 540 -18.30 -1.90 11.82
N ILE A 541 -19.10 -2.12 10.77
CA ILE A 541 -20.54 -1.84 10.78
C ILE A 541 -21.34 -3.13 11.04
N PRO A 542 -22.15 -3.22 12.12
CA PRO A 542 -23.11 -4.30 12.29
C PRO A 542 -24.31 -4.13 11.36
N ASP A 543 -24.92 -5.25 10.93
CA ASP A 543 -26.12 -5.30 10.07
C ASP A 543 -27.27 -4.48 10.68
N LEU A 544 -27.37 -4.42 12.02
CA LEU A 544 -28.36 -3.61 12.74
C LEU A 544 -28.30 -2.12 12.39
N PHE A 545 -27.11 -1.53 12.22
CA PHE A 545 -26.99 -0.12 11.87
C PHE A 545 -27.60 0.13 10.49
N MET A 546 -27.26 -0.71 9.51
CA MET A 546 -27.80 -0.61 8.15
C MET A 546 -29.32 -0.82 8.13
N LYS A 547 -29.84 -1.83 8.86
CA LYS A 547 -31.28 -2.06 9.07
C LYS A 547 -31.99 -0.81 9.63
N ARG A 548 -31.42 -0.16 10.65
CA ARG A 548 -32.01 1.03 11.30
C ARG A 548 -31.91 2.30 10.44
N VAL A 549 -30.86 2.44 9.61
CA VAL A 549 -30.76 3.52 8.61
C VAL A 549 -31.84 3.35 7.52
N GLU A 550 -32.02 2.15 6.97
CA GLU A 550 -33.05 1.87 5.96
C GLU A 550 -34.47 2.08 6.49
N THR A 551 -34.74 1.74 7.75
CA THR A 551 -36.06 1.87 8.38
C THR A 551 -36.29 3.20 9.12
N ASN A 552 -35.36 4.16 9.01
CA ASN A 552 -35.39 5.47 9.68
C ASN A 552 -35.63 5.41 11.21
N GLN A 553 -35.08 4.38 11.84
CA GLN A 553 -35.19 4.14 13.27
C GLN A 553 -34.15 4.95 14.07
N ASP A 554 -34.30 4.92 15.39
CA ASP A 554 -33.34 5.52 16.32
C ASP A 554 -32.12 4.63 16.54
N TRP A 555 -30.98 5.26 16.75
CA TRP A 555 -29.69 4.64 16.99
C TRP A 555 -29.11 5.14 18.31
N SER A 556 -28.83 4.20 19.20
CA SER A 556 -28.32 4.44 20.55
C SER A 556 -26.80 4.44 20.56
N LEU A 557 -26.22 5.53 21.05
CA LEU A 557 -24.79 5.69 21.26
C LEU A 557 -24.40 5.36 22.70
N MET A 558 -23.41 4.48 22.83
CA MET A 558 -23.02 3.83 24.08
C MET A 558 -21.52 4.00 24.34
N CYS A 559 -21.11 3.88 25.60
CA CYS A 559 -19.70 3.75 25.99
C CYS A 559 -19.41 2.28 26.30
N PRO A 560 -18.30 1.68 25.82
CA PRO A 560 -17.99 0.26 26.08
C PRO A 560 -17.80 -0.05 27.57
N ASN A 561 -17.35 0.91 28.39
CA ASN A 561 -17.29 0.74 29.86
C ASN A 561 -18.70 0.61 30.48
N GLU A 562 -19.73 1.14 29.83
CA GLU A 562 -21.13 1.09 30.31
C GLU A 562 -21.94 -0.02 29.60
N CYS A 563 -21.50 -0.46 28.41
CA CYS A 563 -22.08 -1.52 27.57
C CYS A 563 -20.98 -2.47 27.04
N PRO A 564 -20.33 -3.26 27.91
CA PRO A 564 -19.16 -4.07 27.55
C PRO A 564 -19.52 -5.27 26.68
N GLY A 565 -18.57 -5.72 25.86
CA GLY A 565 -18.68 -6.93 25.04
C GLY A 565 -19.45 -6.76 23.73
N LEU A 566 -19.93 -5.57 23.38
CA LEU A 566 -20.54 -5.29 22.07
C LEU A 566 -19.54 -5.53 20.91
N ASP A 567 -18.25 -5.33 21.13
CA ASP A 567 -17.17 -5.65 20.19
C ASP A 567 -16.74 -7.13 20.24
N ASP A 568 -17.18 -7.90 21.25
CA ASP A 568 -16.94 -9.35 21.38
C ASP A 568 -18.06 -10.22 20.78
N VAL A 569 -19.18 -9.63 20.33
CA VAL A 569 -20.32 -10.36 19.71
C VAL A 569 -20.69 -9.78 18.34
N TRP A 570 -21.35 -10.58 17.49
CA TRP A 570 -21.79 -10.20 16.15
C TRP A 570 -23.19 -10.79 15.82
N GLY A 571 -23.82 -10.31 14.74
CA GLY A 571 -25.11 -10.80 14.24
C GLY A 571 -26.25 -10.76 15.27
N GLU A 572 -27.02 -11.85 15.37
CA GLU A 572 -28.18 -11.94 16.28
C GLU A 572 -27.81 -11.78 17.76
N GLU A 573 -26.60 -12.19 18.17
CA GLU A 573 -26.14 -12.01 19.54
C GLU A 573 -25.79 -10.54 19.83
N PHE A 574 -25.19 -9.84 18.87
CA PHE A 574 -25.01 -8.39 18.93
C PHE A 574 -26.36 -7.66 19.00
N GLU A 575 -27.30 -7.99 18.10
CA GLU A 575 -28.63 -7.36 18.05
C GLU A 575 -29.36 -7.52 19.39
N LYS A 576 -29.36 -8.72 19.96
CA LYS A 576 -29.97 -9.03 21.25
C LYS A 576 -29.28 -8.31 22.42
N LEU A 577 -27.94 -8.25 22.44
CA LEU A 577 -27.19 -7.59 23.51
C LEU A 577 -27.40 -6.07 23.47
N TYR A 578 -27.26 -5.46 22.29
CA TYR A 578 -27.45 -4.04 22.05
C TYR A 578 -28.87 -3.58 22.44
N GLU A 579 -29.91 -4.26 21.94
CA GLU A 579 -31.29 -3.93 22.33
C GLU A 579 -31.54 -4.14 23.83
N SER A 580 -30.85 -5.08 24.49
CA SER A 580 -30.97 -5.25 25.93
C SER A 580 -30.43 -4.02 26.68
N TYR A 581 -29.39 -3.36 26.18
CA TYR A 581 -28.84 -2.14 26.76
C TYR A 581 -29.70 -0.91 26.47
N GLU A 582 -30.33 -0.83 25.29
CA GLU A 582 -31.39 0.16 25.01
C GLU A 582 -32.55 0.02 26.02
N LYS A 583 -33.05 -1.21 26.21
CA LYS A 583 -34.15 -1.52 27.15
C LYS A 583 -33.77 -1.31 28.63
N GLN A 584 -32.48 -1.37 28.97
CA GLN A 584 -31.94 -1.02 30.30
C GLN A 584 -31.70 0.49 30.48
N GLY A 585 -31.87 1.32 29.44
CA GLY A 585 -31.54 2.75 29.50
C GLY A 585 -30.04 3.04 29.58
N ARG A 586 -29.16 2.09 29.23
CA ARG A 586 -27.68 2.21 29.31
C ARG A 586 -27.10 2.96 28.10
N VAL A 587 -27.78 4.02 27.69
CA VAL A 587 -27.51 4.78 26.46
C VAL A 587 -27.08 6.19 26.84
N ARG A 588 -25.99 6.67 26.24
CA ARG A 588 -25.42 8.00 26.54
C ARG A 588 -26.01 9.11 25.68
N LYS A 589 -26.45 8.79 24.47
CA LYS A 589 -27.10 9.70 23.52
C LYS A 589 -27.90 8.87 22.51
N VAL A 590 -29.10 9.30 22.15
CA VAL A 590 -29.86 8.73 21.02
C VAL A 590 -29.82 9.72 19.86
N VAL A 591 -29.67 9.22 18.63
CA VAL A 591 -29.75 9.98 17.38
C VAL A 591 -30.64 9.24 16.38
N LYS A 592 -31.13 9.89 15.33
CA LYS A 592 -31.68 9.14 14.19
C LYS A 592 -30.56 8.38 13.50
N ALA A 593 -30.77 7.12 13.12
CA ALA A 593 -29.76 6.33 12.42
C ALA A 593 -29.29 7.04 11.13
N GLN A 594 -30.22 7.65 10.39
CA GLN A 594 -29.94 8.47 9.22
C GLN A 594 -29.10 9.72 9.52
N GLN A 595 -29.21 10.32 10.72
CA GLN A 595 -28.37 11.47 11.12
C GLN A 595 -26.89 11.08 11.19
N LEU A 596 -26.58 9.89 11.70
CA LEU A 596 -25.21 9.37 11.69
C LEU A 596 -24.80 8.98 10.26
N TRP A 597 -25.70 8.40 9.46
CA TRP A 597 -25.45 8.11 8.05
C TRP A 597 -25.03 9.34 7.24
N TYR A 598 -25.72 10.47 7.40
CA TYR A 598 -25.36 11.75 6.76
C TYR A 598 -23.94 12.20 7.10
N ALA A 599 -23.50 12.06 8.36
CA ALA A 599 -22.13 12.40 8.76
C ALA A 599 -21.07 11.46 8.16
N ILE A 600 -21.39 10.18 7.96
CA ILE A 600 -20.50 9.20 7.31
C ILE A 600 -20.27 9.58 5.85
N ILE A 601 -21.35 9.84 5.09
CA ILE A 601 -21.24 10.18 3.66
C ILE A 601 -20.69 11.60 3.41
N GLU A 602 -20.90 12.54 4.33
CA GLU A 602 -20.24 13.86 4.32
C GLU A 602 -18.73 13.70 4.47
N SER A 603 -18.25 12.98 5.49
CA SER A 603 -16.81 12.71 5.68
C SER A 603 -16.19 12.01 4.47
N GLN A 604 -16.90 11.05 3.86
CA GLN A 604 -16.44 10.36 2.66
C GLN A 604 -16.33 11.31 1.46
N THR A 605 -17.27 12.23 1.30
CA THR A 605 -17.26 13.25 0.25
C THR A 605 -16.10 14.22 0.43
N GLU A 606 -15.81 14.65 1.67
CA GLU A 606 -14.70 15.55 1.99
C GLU A 606 -13.30 14.90 1.92
N THR A 607 -13.17 13.62 2.30
CA THR A 607 -11.85 13.01 2.61
C THR A 607 -11.56 11.68 1.91
N GLY A 608 -12.55 11.09 1.22
CA GLY A 608 -12.48 9.74 0.67
C GLY A 608 -12.63 8.62 1.72
N THR A 609 -12.83 8.95 3.00
CA THR A 609 -12.89 8.03 4.15
C THR A 609 -13.98 8.48 5.16
N PRO A 610 -14.46 7.64 6.10
CA PRO A 610 -13.96 6.32 6.50
C PRO A 610 -14.21 5.22 5.47
N TYR A 611 -13.38 4.18 5.54
CA TYR A 611 -13.63 2.91 4.86
C TYR A 611 -14.90 2.23 5.42
N MET A 612 -15.57 1.41 4.61
CA MET A 612 -16.83 0.74 4.97
C MET A 612 -16.67 -0.77 4.98
N LEU A 613 -16.72 -1.39 6.16
CA LEU A 613 -16.65 -2.84 6.32
C LEU A 613 -17.82 -3.33 7.18
N TYR A 614 -18.40 -4.46 6.82
CA TYR A 614 -19.60 -5.01 7.47
C TYR A 614 -19.17 -6.14 8.42
N LYS A 615 -19.15 -5.82 9.72
CA LYS A 615 -18.73 -6.69 10.83
C LYS A 615 -19.33 -8.08 10.74
N ASP A 616 -20.62 -8.16 10.45
CA ASP A 616 -21.35 -9.42 10.43
C ASP A 616 -21.07 -10.23 9.17
N SER A 617 -20.98 -9.62 7.98
CA SER A 617 -20.48 -10.30 6.76
C SER A 617 -19.06 -10.83 6.92
N CYS A 618 -18.19 -10.10 7.64
CA CYS A 618 -16.83 -10.52 7.95
C CYS A 618 -16.81 -11.75 8.86
N ASN A 619 -17.51 -11.72 9.99
CA ASN A 619 -17.53 -12.79 10.98
C ASN A 619 -18.28 -14.05 10.48
N ARG A 620 -19.52 -13.87 9.99
CA ARG A 620 -20.41 -14.94 9.47
C ARG A 620 -19.79 -15.77 8.35
N LYS A 621 -18.81 -15.20 7.63
CA LYS A 621 -18.20 -15.79 6.43
C LYS A 621 -16.66 -15.82 6.52
N SER A 622 -16.13 -16.04 7.72
CA SER A 622 -14.70 -16.30 7.95
C SER A 622 -14.48 -17.74 8.43
N ASN A 623 -13.46 -18.40 7.88
CA ASN A 623 -13.03 -19.71 8.35
C ASN A 623 -12.38 -19.67 9.76
N GLN A 624 -12.09 -18.46 10.29
CA GLN A 624 -11.59 -18.26 11.66
C GLN A 624 -12.71 -18.05 12.69
N GLN A 625 -14.00 -18.17 12.34
CA GLN A 625 -15.12 -17.92 13.28
C GLN A 625 -15.15 -18.85 14.52
N ASN A 626 -14.31 -19.91 14.56
CA ASN A 626 -14.13 -20.76 15.74
C ASN A 626 -13.12 -20.21 16.78
N LEU A 627 -12.45 -19.08 16.50
CA LEU A 627 -11.49 -18.45 17.41
C LEU A 627 -12.16 -17.42 18.34
N GLY A 628 -13.18 -16.71 17.83
CA GLY A 628 -13.85 -15.60 18.49
C GLY A 628 -14.28 -14.54 17.48
N THR A 629 -14.79 -13.41 17.98
CA THR A 629 -15.24 -12.29 17.13
C THR A 629 -14.06 -11.50 16.57
N ILE A 630 -14.04 -11.34 15.25
CA ILE A 630 -13.11 -10.50 14.50
C ILE A 630 -13.56 -9.03 14.66
N LYS A 631 -12.64 -8.18 15.15
CA LYS A 631 -12.93 -6.81 15.62
C LYS A 631 -12.55 -5.70 14.63
N CYS A 632 -11.77 -6.01 13.59
CA CYS A 632 -11.33 -5.06 12.57
C CYS A 632 -10.80 -5.77 11.31
N SER A 633 -10.28 -4.96 10.38
CA SER A 633 -9.44 -5.38 9.25
C SER A 633 -8.09 -4.67 9.31
N ASN A 634 -7.19 -4.92 8.36
CA ASN A 634 -5.88 -4.27 8.22
C ASN A 634 -5.93 -2.81 7.65
N LEU A 635 -4.78 -2.25 7.30
CA LEU A 635 -4.65 -0.92 6.67
C LEU A 635 -5.40 -0.78 5.33
N CYS A 636 -5.51 -1.86 4.54
CA CYS A 636 -5.97 -1.82 3.15
C CYS A 636 -7.33 -2.50 2.91
N THR A 637 -8.01 -2.94 3.97
CA THR A 637 -9.40 -3.48 3.96
C THR A 637 -9.61 -4.85 3.30
N GLU A 638 -8.55 -5.60 3.00
CA GLU A 638 -8.61 -6.95 2.42
C GLU A 638 -8.47 -8.09 3.44
N ILE A 639 -8.01 -7.83 4.67
CA ILE A 639 -7.66 -8.87 5.66
C ILE A 639 -8.69 -8.97 6.78
N VAL A 640 -9.17 -10.19 7.05
CA VAL A 640 -10.23 -10.48 8.03
C VAL A 640 -9.75 -11.63 8.92
N GLU A 641 -8.75 -11.31 9.75
CA GLU A 641 -8.06 -12.21 10.68
C GLU A 641 -8.40 -11.86 12.14
N TYR A 642 -8.51 -12.87 13.00
CA TYR A 642 -8.79 -12.72 14.43
C TYR A 642 -7.63 -12.07 15.21
N THR A 643 -7.97 -11.33 16.27
CA THR A 643 -7.03 -10.61 17.13
C THR A 643 -7.50 -10.64 18.58
N SER A 644 -6.58 -10.83 19.53
CA SER A 644 -6.83 -10.83 20.97
C SER A 644 -5.65 -10.21 21.73
N LYS A 645 -5.71 -10.17 23.06
CA LYS A 645 -4.64 -9.65 23.94
C LYS A 645 -3.29 -10.34 23.73
N ASP A 646 -3.31 -11.62 23.33
CA ASP A 646 -2.15 -12.49 23.16
C ASP A 646 -1.93 -12.90 21.68
N GLU A 647 -2.84 -12.52 20.78
CA GLU A 647 -2.84 -12.90 19.38
C GLU A 647 -2.96 -11.69 18.47
N VAL A 648 -1.97 -11.52 17.62
CA VAL A 648 -1.87 -10.36 16.76
C VAL A 648 -1.74 -10.83 15.32
N ALA A 649 -2.75 -10.55 14.49
CA ALA A 649 -2.84 -10.95 13.09
C ALA A 649 -1.61 -10.51 12.25
N VAL A 650 -1.20 -11.35 11.29
CA VAL A 650 -0.01 -11.12 10.45
C VAL A 650 -0.27 -11.61 9.03
N CYS A 651 -0.51 -10.66 8.13
CA CYS A 651 -0.78 -10.96 6.74
C CYS A 651 0.50 -11.30 5.94
N ASN A 652 0.45 -12.39 5.17
CA ASN A 652 1.56 -12.86 4.32
C ASN A 652 1.11 -12.83 2.85
N LEU A 653 1.61 -11.88 2.04
CA LEU A 653 1.01 -11.49 0.75
C LEU A 653 1.82 -11.83 -0.51
N ALA A 654 1.11 -12.24 -1.57
CA ALA A 654 1.59 -12.30 -2.96
C ALA A 654 0.43 -12.06 -3.96
N SER A 655 0.73 -11.62 -5.19
CA SER A 655 -0.26 -11.35 -6.24
C SER A 655 0.07 -12.06 -7.55
N LEU A 656 -0.90 -12.76 -8.12
CA LEU A 656 -0.86 -13.35 -9.47
C LEU A 656 -1.03 -12.26 -10.55
N ALA A 657 -0.30 -12.37 -11.67
CA ALA A 657 -0.40 -11.46 -12.82
C ALA A 657 -1.38 -12.02 -13.85
N LEU A 658 -2.66 -11.63 -13.77
CA LEU A 658 -3.76 -12.30 -14.51
C LEU A 658 -3.61 -12.22 -16.03
N ASN A 659 -2.93 -11.20 -16.54
CA ASN A 659 -2.61 -11.06 -17.96
C ASN A 659 -1.65 -12.12 -18.50
N MET A 660 -0.80 -12.73 -17.66
CA MET A 660 0.17 -13.75 -18.08
C MET A 660 -0.49 -15.09 -18.47
N TYR A 661 -1.75 -15.30 -18.08
CA TYR A 661 -2.50 -16.53 -18.33
C TYR A 661 -3.42 -16.44 -19.57
N VAL A 662 -3.39 -15.32 -20.30
CA VAL A 662 -4.07 -15.15 -21.59
C VAL A 662 -3.14 -15.64 -22.70
N THR A 663 -3.65 -16.53 -23.55
CA THR A 663 -2.91 -17.10 -24.69
C THR A 663 -3.01 -16.22 -25.94
N SER A 664 -2.17 -16.48 -26.94
CA SER A 664 -2.25 -15.83 -28.26
C SER A 664 -3.60 -16.07 -28.96
N GLU A 665 -4.25 -17.19 -28.66
CA GLU A 665 -5.55 -17.61 -29.20
C GLU A 665 -6.73 -16.96 -28.46
N HIS A 666 -6.46 -16.00 -27.57
CA HIS A 666 -7.47 -15.31 -26.75
C HIS A 666 -8.28 -16.29 -25.87
N THR A 667 -7.60 -17.30 -25.32
CA THR A 667 -8.13 -18.23 -24.32
C THR A 667 -7.38 -18.09 -22.99
N TYR A 668 -7.97 -18.56 -21.89
CA TYR A 668 -7.45 -18.35 -20.54
C TYR A 668 -6.99 -19.67 -19.90
N ASP A 669 -5.72 -19.77 -19.52
CA ASP A 669 -5.15 -21.00 -18.93
C ASP A 669 -5.39 -21.10 -17.41
N PHE A 670 -6.58 -21.59 -17.06
CA PHE A 670 -6.94 -21.92 -15.69
C PHE A 670 -6.07 -23.02 -15.05
N LYS A 671 -5.48 -23.92 -15.84
CA LYS A 671 -4.59 -24.96 -15.28
C LYS A 671 -3.28 -24.34 -14.83
N LYS A 672 -2.69 -23.48 -15.66
CA LYS A 672 -1.47 -22.74 -15.29
C LYS A 672 -1.70 -21.78 -14.13
N LEU A 673 -2.87 -21.14 -14.07
CA LEU A 673 -3.29 -20.33 -12.92
C LEU A 673 -3.32 -21.15 -11.63
N ALA A 674 -3.92 -22.34 -11.65
CA ALA A 674 -3.94 -23.24 -10.50
C ALA A 674 -2.52 -23.73 -10.10
N GLU A 675 -1.68 -24.11 -11.06
CA GLU A 675 -0.27 -24.51 -10.81
C GLU A 675 0.52 -23.42 -10.08
N VAL A 676 0.54 -22.19 -10.62
CA VAL A 676 1.31 -21.09 -9.99
C VAL A 676 0.73 -20.74 -8.62
N THR A 677 -0.60 -20.79 -8.46
CA THR A 677 -1.25 -20.59 -7.15
C THR A 677 -0.77 -21.60 -6.11
N LYS A 678 -0.58 -22.87 -6.48
CA LYS A 678 -0.05 -23.92 -5.58
C LYS A 678 1.37 -23.61 -5.10
N VAL A 679 2.24 -23.11 -5.98
CA VAL A 679 3.60 -22.66 -5.61
C VAL A 679 3.51 -21.47 -4.65
N ILE A 680 2.65 -20.48 -4.92
CA ILE A 680 2.46 -19.33 -4.02
C ILE A 680 2.03 -19.76 -2.62
N VAL A 681 1.12 -20.73 -2.47
CA VAL A 681 0.75 -21.27 -1.15
C VAL A 681 1.95 -21.89 -0.44
N ARG A 682 2.76 -22.71 -1.12
CA ARG A 682 3.99 -23.30 -0.54
C ARG A 682 4.98 -22.21 -0.10
N ASN A 683 5.14 -21.15 -0.90
CA ASN A 683 6.03 -20.03 -0.60
C ASN A 683 5.56 -19.19 0.60
N LEU A 684 4.27 -18.79 0.61
CA LEU A 684 3.70 -18.02 1.72
C LEU A 684 3.66 -18.83 3.02
N ASN A 685 3.40 -20.14 2.95
CA ASN A 685 3.49 -21.03 4.11
C ASN A 685 4.93 -21.17 4.66
N LYS A 686 5.96 -21.14 3.81
CA LYS A 686 7.37 -21.08 4.25
C LYS A 686 7.73 -19.72 4.88
N ILE A 687 7.22 -18.61 4.33
CA ILE A 687 7.44 -17.26 4.88
C ILE A 687 7.01 -17.13 6.35
N ILE A 688 5.90 -17.78 6.75
CA ILE A 688 5.42 -17.81 8.15
C ILE A 688 6.51 -18.26 9.13
N GLU A 689 7.32 -19.24 8.76
CA GLU A 689 8.34 -19.83 9.64
C GLU A 689 9.67 -19.05 9.61
N ILE A 690 9.91 -18.28 8.54
CA ILE A 690 11.13 -17.50 8.31
C ILE A 690 10.99 -16.07 8.88
N ASN A 691 9.78 -15.60 9.14
CA ASN A 691 9.47 -14.24 9.57
C ASN A 691 10.06 -13.87 10.96
N TYR A 692 10.62 -12.66 11.10
CA TYR A 692 11.26 -12.15 12.33
C TYR A 692 10.28 -11.39 13.26
N TYR A 693 9.24 -12.04 13.80
CA TYR A 693 8.16 -11.36 14.58
C TYR A 693 8.66 -10.30 15.60
N PRO A 694 8.15 -9.05 15.55
CA PRO A 694 8.78 -7.91 16.25
C PRO A 694 8.22 -7.74 17.67
N VAL A 695 7.10 -8.41 17.92
CA VAL A 695 6.32 -8.53 19.15
C VAL A 695 5.88 -10.01 19.20
N PRO A 696 5.85 -10.68 20.36
CA PRO A 696 5.64 -12.13 20.44
C PRO A 696 4.22 -12.56 20.04
N GLU A 697 3.22 -11.71 20.22
CA GLU A 697 1.81 -11.97 19.90
C GLU A 697 1.61 -12.22 18.39
N ALA A 698 2.46 -11.60 17.57
CA ALA A 698 2.50 -11.78 16.11
C ALA A 698 3.01 -13.16 15.71
N ARG A 699 4.00 -13.69 16.45
CA ARG A 699 4.49 -15.06 16.27
C ARG A 699 3.42 -16.06 16.70
N SER A 700 2.73 -15.78 17.82
CA SER A 700 1.65 -16.60 18.37
C SER A 700 0.56 -16.83 17.33
N SER A 701 -0.12 -15.76 16.88
CA SER A 701 -1.21 -15.85 15.91
C SER A 701 -0.77 -16.51 14.59
N ASN A 702 0.31 -16.04 13.96
CA ASN A 702 0.70 -16.57 12.66
C ASN A 702 1.17 -18.04 12.73
N SER A 703 1.66 -18.52 13.87
CA SER A 703 2.01 -19.94 14.04
C SER A 703 0.78 -20.83 14.25
N ARG A 704 -0.25 -20.33 14.95
CA ARG A 704 -1.43 -21.10 15.39
C ARG A 704 -2.55 -21.17 14.34
N HIS A 705 -2.68 -20.16 13.49
CA HIS A 705 -3.72 -20.09 12.45
C HIS A 705 -3.13 -20.08 11.02
N ARG A 706 -1.84 -19.72 10.87
CA ARG A 706 -1.10 -19.73 9.59
C ARG A 706 -1.82 -19.07 8.39
N PRO A 707 -2.47 -17.90 8.53
CA PRO A 707 -3.16 -17.25 7.42
C PRO A 707 -2.18 -16.76 6.35
N ILE A 708 -2.64 -16.76 5.10
CA ILE A 708 -1.96 -16.14 3.96
C ILE A 708 -2.98 -15.32 3.15
N GLY A 709 -2.49 -14.45 2.27
CA GLY A 709 -3.32 -13.64 1.38
C GLY A 709 -2.78 -13.68 -0.04
N ILE A 710 -3.39 -14.49 -0.89
CA ILE A 710 -3.16 -14.49 -2.34
C ILE A 710 -4.13 -13.48 -2.95
N GLY A 711 -3.57 -12.45 -3.59
CA GLY A 711 -4.29 -11.48 -4.38
C GLY A 711 -4.02 -11.64 -5.88
N VAL A 712 -4.46 -10.64 -6.64
CA VAL A 712 -4.27 -10.57 -8.09
C VAL A 712 -3.80 -9.17 -8.50
N GLN A 713 -3.40 -9.02 -9.76
CA GLN A 713 -3.18 -7.74 -10.43
C GLN A 713 -3.41 -7.93 -11.93
N GLY A 714 -3.66 -6.83 -12.65
CA GLY A 714 -3.90 -6.86 -14.09
C GLY A 714 -5.22 -7.53 -14.51
N LEU A 715 -6.28 -7.43 -13.69
CA LEU A 715 -7.60 -7.94 -14.09
C LEU A 715 -8.13 -7.21 -15.34
N ALA A 716 -7.96 -5.87 -15.39
CA ALA A 716 -8.33 -5.08 -16.57
C ALA A 716 -7.47 -5.44 -17.80
N ASP A 717 -6.15 -5.64 -17.63
CA ASP A 717 -5.27 -6.11 -18.69
C ASP A 717 -5.75 -7.47 -19.25
N ALA A 718 -6.10 -8.43 -18.37
CA ALA A 718 -6.60 -9.73 -18.78
C ALA A 718 -7.91 -9.63 -19.57
N PHE A 719 -8.87 -8.79 -19.14
CA PHE A 719 -10.10 -8.54 -19.89
C PHE A 719 -9.84 -7.90 -21.25
N ILE A 720 -8.94 -6.92 -21.31
CA ILE A 720 -8.58 -6.24 -22.56
C ILE A 720 -7.90 -7.19 -23.55
N LEU A 721 -6.98 -8.04 -23.08
CA LEU A 721 -6.31 -9.06 -23.90
C LEU A 721 -7.29 -10.14 -24.40
N MET A 722 -8.28 -10.50 -23.58
CA MET A 722 -9.40 -11.37 -23.97
C MET A 722 -10.46 -10.66 -24.85
N ARG A 723 -10.31 -9.35 -25.11
CA ARG A 723 -11.25 -8.49 -25.85
C ARG A 723 -12.65 -8.37 -25.22
N TYR A 724 -12.74 -8.50 -23.91
CA TYR A 724 -13.97 -8.36 -23.13
C TYR A 724 -14.08 -6.97 -22.47
N PRO A 725 -15.11 -6.15 -22.79
CA PRO A 725 -15.45 -4.97 -22.01
C PRO A 725 -15.64 -5.31 -20.53
N PHE A 726 -15.20 -4.46 -19.60
CA PHE A 726 -15.19 -4.78 -18.17
C PHE A 726 -16.58 -5.17 -17.62
N GLU A 727 -17.66 -4.60 -18.17
CA GLU A 727 -19.04 -4.84 -17.75
C GLU A 727 -19.72 -6.01 -18.49
N SER A 728 -19.05 -6.63 -19.45
CA SER A 728 -19.62 -7.69 -20.30
C SER A 728 -19.98 -8.97 -19.52
N PRO A 729 -20.98 -9.77 -19.96
CA PRO A 729 -21.25 -11.10 -19.42
C PRO A 729 -20.00 -12.01 -19.40
N GLU A 730 -19.16 -11.89 -20.42
CA GLU A 730 -17.92 -12.65 -20.61
C GLU A 730 -16.88 -12.28 -19.53
N ALA A 731 -16.68 -10.98 -19.27
CA ALA A 731 -15.83 -10.52 -18.16
C ALA A 731 -16.39 -10.92 -16.78
N GLN A 732 -17.71 -10.91 -16.60
CA GLN A 732 -18.37 -11.36 -15.35
C GLN A 732 -18.21 -12.88 -15.12
N LEU A 733 -18.26 -13.70 -16.18
CA LEU A 733 -17.99 -15.14 -16.10
C LEU A 733 -16.51 -15.41 -15.85
N LEU A 734 -15.60 -14.77 -16.59
CA LEU A 734 -14.16 -14.93 -16.43
C LEU A 734 -13.70 -14.49 -15.02
N ASN A 735 -14.30 -13.41 -14.47
CA ASN A 735 -14.11 -12.99 -13.08
C ASN A 735 -14.45 -14.11 -12.07
N LYS A 736 -15.53 -14.89 -12.30
CA LYS A 736 -15.85 -16.04 -11.44
C LYS A 736 -14.81 -17.14 -11.61
N GLN A 737 -14.56 -17.56 -12.85
CA GLN A 737 -13.68 -18.69 -13.17
C GLN A 737 -12.23 -18.47 -12.69
N ILE A 738 -11.70 -17.25 -12.79
CA ILE A 738 -10.38 -16.89 -12.25
C ILE A 738 -10.34 -17.08 -10.73
N PHE A 739 -11.27 -16.49 -9.98
CA PHE A 739 -11.24 -16.55 -8.52
C PHE A 739 -11.62 -17.94 -7.97
N GLU A 740 -12.53 -18.66 -8.64
CA GLU A 740 -12.83 -20.06 -8.38
C GLU A 740 -11.57 -20.94 -8.54
N THR A 741 -10.83 -20.76 -9.64
CA THR A 741 -9.56 -21.47 -9.92
C THR A 741 -8.48 -21.19 -8.87
N ILE A 742 -8.31 -19.92 -8.47
CA ILE A 742 -7.33 -19.54 -7.45
C ILE A 742 -7.70 -20.16 -6.10
N TYR A 743 -8.97 -20.10 -5.69
CA TYR A 743 -9.40 -20.69 -4.41
C TYR A 743 -9.26 -22.21 -4.41
N TYR A 744 -9.61 -22.88 -5.52
CA TYR A 744 -9.44 -24.33 -5.68
C TYR A 744 -7.97 -24.74 -5.59
N GLY A 745 -7.09 -24.11 -6.39
CA GLY A 745 -5.66 -24.39 -6.40
C GLY A 745 -4.98 -24.11 -5.05
N ALA A 746 -5.40 -23.04 -4.36
CA ALA A 746 -4.87 -22.69 -3.06
C ALA A 746 -5.28 -23.69 -1.96
N LEU A 747 -6.56 -24.09 -1.93
CA LEU A 747 -7.05 -25.11 -1.01
C LEU A 747 -6.39 -26.46 -1.25
N GLU A 748 -6.18 -26.85 -2.51
CA GLU A 748 -5.52 -28.11 -2.84
C GLU A 748 -4.06 -28.14 -2.36
N ALA A 749 -3.27 -27.09 -2.61
CA ALA A 749 -1.91 -26.99 -2.04
C ALA A 749 -1.89 -26.94 -0.51
N SER A 750 -2.85 -26.27 0.12
CA SER A 750 -2.95 -26.23 1.57
C SER A 750 -3.34 -27.59 2.15
N CYS A 751 -4.12 -28.39 1.42
CA CYS A 751 -4.45 -29.78 1.76
C CYS A 751 -3.26 -30.72 1.59
N ASP A 752 -2.46 -30.58 0.52
CA ASP A 752 -1.22 -31.33 0.33
C ASP A 752 -0.22 -31.02 1.46
N LEU A 753 -0.03 -29.75 1.80
CA LEU A 753 0.80 -29.34 2.94
C LEU A 753 0.28 -29.86 4.30
N ALA A 754 -1.04 -30.05 4.46
CA ALA A 754 -1.61 -30.66 5.66
C ALA A 754 -1.37 -32.17 5.73
N LYS A 755 -1.37 -32.85 4.59
CA LYS A 755 -0.94 -34.25 4.46
C LYS A 755 0.57 -34.41 4.73
N GLU A 756 1.39 -33.43 4.35
CA GLU A 756 2.85 -33.41 4.57
C GLU A 756 3.26 -33.04 6.01
N HIS A 757 2.53 -32.13 6.67
CA HIS A 757 2.98 -31.50 7.93
C HIS A 757 1.91 -31.45 9.06
N GLY A 758 0.72 -32.00 8.83
CA GLY A 758 -0.47 -31.81 9.66
C GLY A 758 -1.20 -30.48 9.35
N PRO A 759 -2.49 -30.36 9.67
CA PRO A 759 -3.23 -29.10 9.57
C PRO A 759 -2.69 -28.04 10.56
N TYR A 760 -3.19 -26.81 10.48
CA TYR A 760 -2.88 -25.79 11.50
C TYR A 760 -3.53 -26.12 12.85
N GLU A 761 -2.94 -25.64 13.95
CA GLU A 761 -3.33 -25.99 15.34
C GLU A 761 -4.83 -25.83 15.61
N THR A 762 -5.40 -24.74 15.10
CA THR A 762 -6.80 -24.34 15.33
C THR A 762 -7.78 -24.79 14.23
N TYR A 763 -7.40 -25.78 13.42
CA TYR A 763 -8.23 -26.34 12.35
C TYR A 763 -9.51 -27.00 12.88
N VAL A 764 -9.44 -27.75 13.98
CA VAL A 764 -10.59 -28.49 14.51
C VAL A 764 -11.67 -27.52 15.01
N GLY A 765 -12.87 -27.62 14.44
CA GLY A 765 -14.01 -26.75 14.75
C GLY A 765 -14.21 -25.60 13.75
N SER A 766 -13.23 -25.31 12.90
CA SER A 766 -13.38 -24.38 11.77
C SER A 766 -14.44 -24.86 10.77
N PRO A 767 -15.04 -23.96 9.97
CA PRO A 767 -15.91 -24.34 8.85
C PRO A 767 -15.31 -25.36 7.88
N VAL A 768 -14.05 -25.21 7.45
CA VAL A 768 -13.42 -26.19 6.54
C VAL A 768 -13.33 -27.59 7.16
N SER A 769 -13.13 -27.69 8.49
CA SER A 769 -13.17 -28.98 9.21
C SER A 769 -14.56 -29.62 9.28
N LYS A 770 -15.61 -28.88 8.91
CA LYS A 770 -17.00 -29.33 8.78
C LYS A 770 -17.41 -29.53 7.31
N GLY A 771 -16.48 -29.42 6.36
CA GLY A 771 -16.75 -29.51 4.92
C GLY A 771 -17.37 -28.26 4.30
N ILE A 772 -17.39 -27.13 5.04
CA ILE A 772 -17.94 -25.85 4.62
C ILE A 772 -16.79 -24.99 4.06
N LEU A 773 -16.80 -24.75 2.75
CA LEU A 773 -15.89 -23.85 2.05
C LEU A 773 -16.53 -22.47 1.89
N GLN A 774 -15.78 -21.49 1.37
CA GLN A 774 -16.24 -20.09 1.36
C GLN A 774 -17.56 -19.90 0.61
N TYR A 775 -17.74 -20.47 -0.58
CA TYR A 775 -18.96 -20.27 -1.38
C TYR A 775 -20.22 -20.83 -0.70
N ASP A 776 -20.09 -21.87 0.14
CA ASP A 776 -21.20 -22.40 0.94
C ASP A 776 -21.71 -21.34 1.92
N MET A 777 -20.80 -20.52 2.50
CA MET A 777 -21.12 -19.40 3.40
C MET A 777 -21.77 -18.20 2.67
N TRP A 778 -21.70 -18.18 1.34
CA TRP A 778 -22.39 -17.20 0.47
C TRP A 778 -23.64 -17.79 -0.19
N ASN A 779 -23.98 -19.06 0.07
CA ASN A 779 -25.04 -19.81 -0.58
C ASN A 779 -24.89 -19.87 -2.12
N VAL A 780 -23.66 -19.83 -2.62
CA VAL A 780 -23.32 -19.87 -4.06
C VAL A 780 -22.94 -21.28 -4.48
N THR A 781 -23.48 -21.75 -5.60
CA THR A 781 -22.97 -22.94 -6.30
C THR A 781 -21.83 -22.51 -7.25
N PRO A 782 -20.64 -23.14 -7.20
CA PRO A 782 -19.56 -22.89 -8.16
C PRO A 782 -19.92 -23.29 -9.60
N THR A 783 -19.01 -23.00 -10.54
CA THR A 783 -19.13 -23.51 -11.92
C THR A 783 -18.72 -25.00 -12.01
N ASP A 784 -18.85 -25.59 -13.20
CA ASP A 784 -18.42 -26.95 -13.52
C ASP A 784 -16.92 -27.05 -13.86
N LEU A 785 -16.15 -25.96 -13.73
CA LEU A 785 -14.74 -25.89 -14.09
C LEU A 785 -13.83 -26.77 -13.19
N TRP A 786 -14.20 -26.99 -11.92
CA TRP A 786 -13.40 -27.76 -10.95
C TRP A 786 -14.25 -28.69 -10.09
N ASP A 787 -13.75 -29.90 -9.80
CA ASP A 787 -14.45 -30.87 -8.94
C ASP A 787 -14.27 -30.55 -7.44
N TRP A 788 -15.13 -29.65 -6.97
CA TRP A 788 -15.23 -29.27 -5.57
C TRP A 788 -15.59 -30.41 -4.60
N LYS A 789 -16.21 -31.50 -5.09
CA LYS A 789 -16.56 -32.66 -4.25
C LYS A 789 -15.31 -33.48 -3.93
N ILE A 790 -14.48 -33.78 -4.92
CA ILE A 790 -13.19 -34.43 -4.73
C ILE A 790 -12.29 -33.60 -3.79
N LEU A 791 -12.26 -32.28 -3.93
CA LEU A 791 -11.50 -31.41 -3.03
C LEU A 791 -12.04 -31.43 -1.59
N LYS A 792 -13.37 -31.37 -1.40
CA LYS A 792 -13.98 -31.52 -0.06
C LYS A 792 -13.67 -32.89 0.57
N GLU A 793 -13.66 -33.97 -0.21
CA GLU A 793 -13.28 -35.31 0.25
C GLU A 793 -11.78 -35.40 0.65
N LYS A 794 -10.88 -34.74 -0.09
CA LYS A 794 -9.47 -34.60 0.31
C LYS A 794 -9.32 -33.83 1.63
N ILE A 795 -9.97 -32.67 1.75
CA ILE A 795 -9.91 -31.81 2.95
C ILE A 795 -10.47 -32.53 4.18
N ALA A 796 -11.59 -33.26 4.05
CA ALA A 796 -12.15 -34.07 5.13
C ALA A 796 -11.19 -35.16 5.64
N LYS A 797 -10.27 -35.63 4.80
CA LYS A 797 -9.29 -36.69 5.13
C LYS A 797 -7.96 -36.17 5.69
N TYR A 798 -7.48 -35.02 5.24
CA TYR A 798 -6.14 -34.50 5.57
C TYR A 798 -6.12 -33.14 6.28
N GLY A 799 -7.21 -32.39 6.23
CA GLY A 799 -7.28 -30.99 6.63
C GLY A 799 -6.60 -30.02 5.67
N VAL A 800 -6.36 -28.79 6.12
CA VAL A 800 -5.60 -27.76 5.39
C VAL A 800 -4.56 -27.10 6.31
N ARG A 801 -3.45 -26.64 5.75
CA ARG A 801 -2.29 -26.10 6.49
C ARG A 801 -2.47 -24.63 6.90
N ASN A 802 -3.39 -23.91 6.28
CA ASN A 802 -3.62 -22.47 6.46
C ASN A 802 -5.10 -22.22 6.77
N SER A 803 -5.40 -21.32 7.71
CA SER A 803 -6.80 -20.99 8.05
C SER A 803 -7.50 -20.09 7.03
N LEU A 804 -6.74 -19.26 6.31
CA LEU A 804 -7.20 -18.33 5.29
C LEU A 804 -6.16 -18.27 4.17
N LEU A 805 -6.61 -18.03 2.93
CA LEU A 805 -5.82 -18.19 1.71
C LEU A 805 -5.84 -16.98 0.78
N ILE A 806 -6.99 -16.33 0.57
CA ILE A 806 -7.24 -15.42 -0.56
C ILE A 806 -7.62 -14.03 -0.06
N ALA A 807 -6.86 -13.01 -0.47
CA ALA A 807 -7.07 -11.61 -0.10
C ALA A 807 -6.55 -10.64 -1.18
N PRO A 808 -7.40 -10.14 -2.10
CA PRO A 808 -7.00 -9.18 -3.12
C PRO A 808 -6.69 -7.79 -2.54
N MET A 809 -5.41 -7.54 -2.27
CA MET A 809 -4.86 -6.27 -1.78
C MET A 809 -4.67 -5.23 -2.91
N PRO A 810 -4.34 -3.96 -2.59
CA PRO A 810 -3.94 -2.96 -3.58
C PRO A 810 -2.50 -3.20 -4.01
N THR A 811 -2.23 -3.22 -5.32
CA THR A 811 -0.92 -3.63 -5.87
C THR A 811 -0.10 -2.46 -6.43
N ALA A 812 -0.35 -1.22 -6.01
CA ALA A 812 0.24 0.02 -6.55
C ALA A 812 1.73 -0.03 -6.92
N SER A 813 2.58 -0.58 -6.05
CA SER A 813 4.01 -0.74 -6.38
C SER A 813 4.31 -1.96 -7.24
N THR A 814 3.70 -3.12 -6.93
CA THR A 814 4.02 -4.40 -7.57
C THR A 814 3.46 -4.53 -8.98
N ALA A 815 2.27 -3.98 -9.24
CA ALA A 815 1.70 -3.89 -10.58
C ALA A 815 2.47 -2.90 -11.46
N GLN A 816 2.89 -1.74 -10.92
CA GLN A 816 3.80 -0.84 -11.65
C GLN A 816 5.14 -1.52 -11.99
N ILE A 817 5.67 -2.39 -11.13
CA ILE A 817 6.90 -3.17 -11.42
C ILE A 817 6.69 -4.14 -12.59
N LEU A 818 5.63 -4.95 -12.57
CA LEU A 818 5.40 -5.94 -13.64
C LEU A 818 4.98 -5.28 -14.97
N GLY A 819 4.19 -4.20 -14.89
CA GLY A 819 3.68 -3.41 -16.01
C GLY A 819 2.15 -3.37 -16.14
N ASN A 820 1.43 -3.82 -15.11
CA ASN A 820 -0.01 -4.13 -15.14
C ASN A 820 -0.86 -3.03 -14.45
N ASN A 821 -2.18 -3.04 -14.66
CA ASN A 821 -3.13 -2.24 -13.87
C ASN A 821 -3.30 -2.80 -12.44
N GLU A 822 -3.81 -1.97 -11.52
CA GLU A 822 -3.85 -2.28 -10.10
C GLU A 822 -4.97 -3.28 -9.73
N SER A 823 -4.60 -4.36 -9.04
CA SER A 823 -5.50 -5.33 -8.40
C SER A 823 -6.67 -5.80 -9.30
N ILE A 824 -7.90 -5.60 -8.83
CA ILE A 824 -9.17 -5.89 -9.51
C ILE A 824 -9.81 -4.66 -10.17
N GLU A 825 -9.09 -3.54 -10.29
CA GLU A 825 -9.65 -2.26 -10.75
C GLU A 825 -9.72 -2.17 -12.29
N PRO A 826 -10.74 -1.50 -12.85
CA PRO A 826 -10.69 -0.99 -14.23
C PRO A 826 -9.58 0.07 -14.41
N TYR A 827 -9.28 0.44 -15.65
CA TYR A 827 -8.39 1.57 -15.92
C TYR A 827 -9.04 2.88 -15.45
N THR A 828 -8.35 3.62 -14.58
CA THR A 828 -8.85 4.89 -14.03
C THR A 828 -8.84 6.04 -15.04
N SER A 829 -8.05 5.91 -16.11
CA SER A 829 -7.98 6.80 -17.28
C SER A 829 -7.20 6.12 -18.39
N ASN A 830 -7.53 6.36 -19.67
CA ASN A 830 -6.69 5.89 -20.79
C ASN A 830 -5.49 6.81 -21.10
N ILE A 831 -5.39 7.98 -20.46
CA ILE A 831 -4.14 8.75 -20.44
C ILE A 831 -3.88 9.33 -19.04
N TYR A 832 -2.66 9.14 -18.52
CA TYR A 832 -2.30 9.54 -17.17
C TYR A 832 -0.84 10.00 -17.09
N THR A 833 -0.57 10.93 -16.18
CA THR A 833 0.79 11.44 -15.93
C THR A 833 1.45 10.64 -14.80
N ARG A 834 2.61 10.02 -15.05
CA ARG A 834 3.47 9.45 -13.99
C ARG A 834 4.62 10.42 -13.69
N ARG A 835 4.85 10.64 -12.40
CA ARG A 835 5.99 11.41 -11.87
C ARG A 835 7.17 10.48 -11.59
N VAL A 836 8.33 10.78 -12.15
CA VAL A 836 9.63 10.20 -11.79
C VAL A 836 10.59 11.31 -11.35
N LEU A 837 11.79 10.97 -10.88
CA LEU A 837 12.73 11.98 -10.36
C LEU A 837 13.21 12.99 -11.42
N SER A 838 13.22 12.60 -12.70
CA SER A 838 13.59 13.44 -13.84
C SER A 838 12.42 14.17 -14.51
N GLY A 839 11.17 14.00 -14.04
CA GLY A 839 10.04 14.82 -14.51
C GLY A 839 8.68 14.12 -14.57
N GLU A 840 7.77 14.74 -15.30
CA GLU A 840 6.41 14.25 -15.55
C GLU A 840 6.32 13.63 -16.95
N PHE A 841 5.83 12.38 -17.03
CA PHE A 841 5.68 11.64 -18.28
C PHE A 841 4.21 11.32 -18.51
N GLN A 842 3.66 11.75 -19.65
CA GLN A 842 2.35 11.29 -20.12
C GLN A 842 2.47 9.84 -20.62
N ILE A 843 1.55 8.99 -20.16
CA ILE A 843 1.43 7.59 -20.57
C ILE A 843 0.01 7.36 -21.05
N VAL A 844 -0.14 6.82 -22.26
CA VAL A 844 -1.39 6.30 -22.79
C VAL A 844 -1.52 4.84 -22.36
N ASN A 845 -2.74 4.35 -22.13
CA ASN A 845 -3.03 2.93 -21.95
C ASN A 845 -2.37 2.15 -23.11
N PRO A 846 -1.40 1.23 -22.84
CA PRO A 846 -0.57 0.65 -23.88
C PRO A 846 -1.37 -0.22 -24.85
N HIS A 847 -2.45 -0.84 -24.38
CA HIS A 847 -3.34 -1.67 -25.18
C HIS A 847 -4.17 -0.82 -26.16
N LEU A 848 -4.79 0.26 -25.66
CA LEU A 848 -5.51 1.24 -26.50
C LEU A 848 -4.59 1.87 -27.54
N LEU A 849 -3.38 2.29 -27.12
CA LEU A 849 -2.42 2.91 -28.01
C LEU A 849 -2.04 1.96 -29.15
N LYS A 850 -1.80 0.67 -28.83
CA LYS A 850 -1.54 -0.37 -29.81
C LYS A 850 -2.70 -0.52 -30.80
N ASP A 851 -3.93 -0.72 -30.32
CA ASP A 851 -5.12 -0.86 -31.18
C ASP A 851 -5.33 0.36 -32.10
N LEU A 852 -5.14 1.58 -31.58
CA LEU A 852 -5.26 2.81 -32.38
C LEU A 852 -4.13 2.94 -33.41
N THR A 853 -2.91 2.47 -33.11
CA THR A 853 -1.82 2.43 -34.12
C THR A 853 -2.04 1.35 -35.17
N GLU A 854 -2.52 0.16 -34.80
CA GLU A 854 -2.79 -0.95 -35.72
C GLU A 854 -3.99 -0.67 -36.64
N ARG A 855 -4.98 0.12 -36.18
CA ARG A 855 -6.10 0.61 -37.01
C ARG A 855 -5.78 1.92 -37.77
N GLY A 856 -4.56 2.45 -37.66
CA GLY A 856 -4.14 3.68 -38.34
C GLY A 856 -4.80 4.98 -37.83
N LEU A 857 -5.44 4.94 -36.66
CA LEU A 857 -6.17 6.05 -36.04
C LEU A 857 -5.27 6.95 -35.17
N TRP A 858 -4.12 6.45 -34.71
CA TRP A 858 -3.26 7.21 -33.80
C TRP A 858 -2.52 8.38 -34.47
N ASN A 859 -2.73 9.58 -33.94
CA ASN A 859 -2.03 10.79 -34.35
C ASN A 859 -2.02 11.83 -33.19
N GLU A 860 -1.30 12.94 -33.34
CA GLU A 860 -1.21 13.97 -32.28
C GLU A 860 -2.53 14.73 -32.06
N GLU A 861 -3.46 14.82 -33.03
CA GLU A 861 -4.79 15.41 -32.82
C GLU A 861 -5.68 14.46 -32.00
N MET A 862 -5.72 13.16 -32.35
CA MET A 862 -6.34 12.08 -31.56
C MET A 862 -5.88 12.09 -30.09
N LYS A 863 -4.56 12.14 -29.87
CA LYS A 863 -3.94 12.27 -28.53
C LYS A 863 -4.43 13.52 -27.79
N ASN A 864 -4.53 14.66 -28.47
CA ASN A 864 -5.03 15.91 -27.87
C ASN A 864 -6.54 15.87 -27.59
N GLN A 865 -7.35 15.20 -28.43
CA GLN A 865 -8.77 14.95 -28.15
C GLN A 865 -8.94 14.11 -26.88
N ILE A 866 -8.16 13.03 -26.71
CA ILE A 866 -8.19 12.16 -25.52
C ILE A 866 -7.74 12.94 -24.26
N ILE A 867 -6.76 13.83 -24.37
CA ILE A 867 -6.36 14.74 -23.28
C ILE A 867 -7.51 15.69 -22.91
N ALA A 868 -8.17 16.33 -23.89
CA ALA A 868 -9.33 17.20 -23.67
C ALA A 868 -10.49 16.44 -22.99
N CYS A 869 -10.70 15.18 -23.37
CA CYS A 869 -11.71 14.29 -22.79
C CYS A 869 -11.26 13.61 -21.48
N ASN A 870 -10.18 14.08 -20.84
CA ASN A 870 -9.61 13.56 -19.59
C ASN A 870 -9.41 12.01 -19.59
N GLY A 871 -8.93 11.48 -20.72
CA GLY A 871 -8.67 10.05 -20.91
C GLY A 871 -9.89 9.20 -21.28
N SER A 872 -11.05 9.81 -21.52
CA SER A 872 -12.15 9.16 -22.22
C SER A 872 -11.88 9.08 -23.73
N ILE A 873 -12.51 8.09 -24.37
CA ILE A 873 -12.61 7.96 -25.84
C ILE A 873 -14.05 7.95 -26.34
N GLN A 874 -15.04 8.07 -25.44
CA GLN A 874 -16.45 7.79 -25.77
C GLN A 874 -17.05 8.81 -26.75
N SER A 875 -16.63 10.07 -26.63
CA SER A 875 -17.08 11.20 -27.47
C SER A 875 -16.31 11.34 -28.79
N ILE A 876 -15.32 10.49 -29.06
CA ILE A 876 -14.49 10.58 -30.28
C ILE A 876 -15.18 9.81 -31.41
N PRO A 877 -15.64 10.46 -32.49
CA PRO A 877 -16.41 9.81 -33.55
C PRO A 877 -15.56 8.90 -34.44
N GLU A 878 -14.26 9.17 -34.53
CA GLU A 878 -13.27 8.42 -35.32
C GLU A 878 -12.98 7.01 -34.74
N ILE A 879 -13.27 6.80 -33.46
CA ILE A 879 -13.03 5.52 -32.77
C ILE A 879 -14.29 4.64 -32.88
N PRO A 880 -14.19 3.39 -33.35
CA PRO A 880 -15.34 2.48 -33.45
C PRO A 880 -15.81 1.98 -32.07
N ASP A 881 -17.09 1.61 -31.99
CA ASP A 881 -17.77 1.38 -30.71
C ASP A 881 -17.28 0.12 -29.96
N ASP A 882 -16.65 -0.84 -30.66
CA ASP A 882 -16.00 -1.99 -30.03
C ASP A 882 -14.86 -1.56 -29.09
N LEU A 883 -14.02 -0.63 -29.56
CA LEU A 883 -12.96 -0.03 -28.74
C LEU A 883 -13.53 0.87 -27.65
N LYS A 884 -14.60 1.63 -27.93
CA LYS A 884 -15.26 2.47 -26.92
C LYS A 884 -15.74 1.63 -25.73
N GLN A 885 -16.38 0.47 -25.98
CA GLN A 885 -16.80 -0.44 -24.89
C GLN A 885 -15.60 -1.10 -24.20
N LEU A 886 -14.57 -1.54 -24.95
CA LEU A 886 -13.41 -2.21 -24.39
C LEU A 886 -12.59 -1.30 -23.45
N TYR A 887 -12.50 -0.01 -23.77
CA TYR A 887 -11.69 0.98 -23.06
C TYR A 887 -12.51 2.03 -22.28
N LYS A 888 -13.72 1.66 -21.82
CA LYS A 888 -14.42 2.45 -20.80
C LYS A 888 -13.53 2.62 -19.56
N THR A 889 -13.38 3.86 -19.12
CA THR A 889 -12.69 4.18 -17.86
C THR A 889 -13.57 3.84 -16.66
N VAL A 890 -12.97 3.72 -15.48
CA VAL A 890 -13.69 3.43 -14.21
C VAL A 890 -14.83 4.40 -13.90
N TRP A 891 -14.80 5.61 -14.46
CA TRP A 891 -15.80 6.67 -14.28
C TRP A 891 -17.02 6.50 -15.18
N GLU A 892 -16.89 5.74 -16.26
CA GLU A 892 -17.93 5.45 -17.26
C GLU A 892 -18.57 4.06 -17.01
N ILE A 893 -17.93 3.26 -16.16
CA ILE A 893 -18.34 1.91 -15.72
C ILE A 893 -19.29 2.02 -14.53
N SER A 894 -20.41 1.30 -14.56
CA SER A 894 -21.37 1.29 -13.47
C SER A 894 -20.77 0.67 -12.22
N GLN A 895 -20.77 1.43 -11.12
CA GLN A 895 -20.30 0.93 -9.82
C GLN A 895 -21.21 -0.19 -9.28
N LYS A 896 -22.47 -0.30 -9.74
CA LYS A 896 -23.36 -1.45 -9.48
C LYS A 896 -22.75 -2.74 -10.07
N THR A 897 -22.19 -2.66 -11.29
CA THR A 897 -21.47 -3.78 -11.93
C THR A 897 -20.17 -4.13 -11.18
N VAL A 898 -19.39 -3.13 -10.76
CA VAL A 898 -18.16 -3.33 -9.97
C VAL A 898 -18.46 -4.03 -8.64
N LEU A 899 -19.47 -3.56 -7.89
CA LEU A 899 -19.93 -4.18 -6.64
C LEU A 899 -20.49 -5.59 -6.86
N LYS A 900 -21.21 -5.83 -7.96
CA LYS A 900 -21.70 -7.18 -8.33
C LYS A 900 -20.53 -8.13 -8.57
N MET A 901 -19.57 -7.77 -9.42
CA MET A 901 -18.38 -8.59 -9.71
C MET A 901 -17.53 -8.84 -8.46
N ALA A 902 -17.47 -7.87 -7.55
CA ALA A 902 -16.82 -8.00 -6.24
C ALA A 902 -17.52 -9.01 -5.32
N ALA A 903 -18.86 -9.03 -5.31
CA ALA A 903 -19.63 -10.02 -4.55
C ALA A 903 -19.53 -11.42 -5.17
N GLU A 904 -19.60 -11.52 -6.50
CA GLU A 904 -19.47 -12.78 -7.23
C GLU A 904 -18.10 -13.44 -7.04
N ARG A 905 -16.99 -12.67 -7.05
CA ARG A 905 -15.67 -13.20 -6.65
C ARG A 905 -15.56 -13.42 -5.13
N GLY A 906 -16.32 -12.68 -4.33
CA GLY A 906 -16.35 -12.76 -2.87
C GLY A 906 -16.70 -14.15 -2.32
N ALA A 907 -17.50 -14.92 -3.07
CA ALA A 907 -17.80 -16.33 -2.79
C ALA A 907 -16.54 -17.23 -2.77
N PHE A 908 -15.45 -16.81 -3.40
CA PHE A 908 -14.17 -17.53 -3.47
C PHE A 908 -13.03 -16.81 -2.71
N ILE A 909 -13.36 -15.81 -1.89
CA ILE A 909 -12.40 -15.02 -1.10
C ILE A 909 -12.72 -15.23 0.38
N ASP A 910 -11.88 -15.99 1.09
CA ASP A 910 -12.07 -16.31 2.51
C ASP A 910 -11.68 -15.14 3.45
N GLN A 911 -10.79 -14.25 3.02
CA GLN A 911 -10.58 -12.92 3.63
C GLN A 911 -11.57 -11.89 3.04
N SER A 912 -11.11 -10.70 2.61
CA SER A 912 -11.88 -9.68 1.88
C SER A 912 -11.07 -9.15 0.69
N GLN A 913 -11.48 -8.02 0.10
CA GLN A 913 -10.82 -7.39 -1.05
C GLN A 913 -10.81 -5.86 -0.93
N SER A 914 -9.74 -5.20 -1.36
CA SER A 914 -9.59 -3.74 -1.32
C SER A 914 -10.39 -3.05 -2.43
N LEU A 915 -11.68 -2.80 -2.20
CA LEU A 915 -12.59 -2.31 -3.23
C LEU A 915 -12.72 -0.77 -3.22
N ASN A 916 -11.95 -0.06 -4.06
CA ASN A 916 -12.17 1.37 -4.28
C ASN A 916 -13.43 1.62 -5.13
N ILE A 917 -14.20 2.64 -4.77
CA ILE A 917 -15.41 3.05 -5.50
C ILE A 917 -15.17 4.42 -6.13
N HIS A 918 -15.57 4.56 -7.40
CA HIS A 918 -15.32 5.74 -8.21
C HIS A 918 -16.66 6.37 -8.63
N ILE A 919 -16.94 7.57 -8.12
CA ILE A 919 -18.16 8.33 -8.47
C ILE A 919 -17.70 9.74 -8.82
N ALA A 920 -17.82 10.12 -10.10
CA ALA A 920 -17.30 11.39 -10.59
C ALA A 920 -17.89 12.58 -9.81
N GLU A 921 -19.23 12.65 -9.77
CA GLU A 921 -20.01 13.63 -9.02
C GLU A 921 -20.76 12.92 -7.87
N PRO A 922 -20.20 12.91 -6.64
CA PRO A 922 -20.84 12.27 -5.49
C PRO A 922 -22.04 13.08 -5.01
N ASN A 923 -23.17 12.42 -4.76
CA ASN A 923 -24.27 12.99 -4.01
C ASN A 923 -24.83 11.96 -3.01
N TYR A 924 -25.65 12.42 -2.06
CA TYR A 924 -26.08 11.60 -0.93
C TYR A 924 -26.95 10.40 -1.36
N GLY A 925 -27.75 10.53 -2.42
CA GLY A 925 -28.51 9.41 -2.99
C GLY A 925 -27.63 8.37 -3.71
N LYS A 926 -26.68 8.83 -4.54
CA LYS A 926 -25.69 7.96 -5.21
C LYS A 926 -24.82 7.20 -4.21
N LEU A 927 -24.30 7.87 -3.17
CA LEU A 927 -23.51 7.23 -2.12
C LEU A 927 -24.34 6.25 -1.28
N THR A 928 -25.57 6.62 -0.90
CA THR A 928 -26.45 5.76 -0.11
C THR A 928 -26.84 4.50 -0.87
N SER A 929 -27.36 4.62 -2.09
CA SER A 929 -27.74 3.47 -2.92
C SER A 929 -26.56 2.54 -3.23
N MET A 930 -25.36 3.10 -3.47
CA MET A 930 -24.11 2.35 -3.66
C MET A 930 -23.74 1.51 -2.43
N HIS A 931 -23.67 2.12 -1.24
CA HIS A 931 -23.33 1.39 0.00
C HIS A 931 -24.40 0.36 0.38
N PHE A 932 -25.68 0.68 0.23
CA PHE A 932 -26.77 -0.26 0.51
C PHE A 932 -26.80 -1.42 -0.48
N TYR A 933 -26.42 -1.22 -1.74
CA TYR A 933 -26.22 -2.30 -2.70
C TYR A 933 -25.05 -3.20 -2.30
N GLY A 934 -23.88 -2.62 -1.95
CA GLY A 934 -22.72 -3.38 -1.48
C GLY A 934 -23.01 -4.23 -0.24
N TRP A 935 -23.71 -3.66 0.74
CA TRP A 935 -24.19 -4.38 1.93
C TRP A 935 -25.14 -5.54 1.58
N LYS A 936 -26.16 -5.29 0.74
CA LYS A 936 -27.19 -6.29 0.38
C LYS A 936 -26.67 -7.40 -0.54
N GLN A 937 -25.65 -7.11 -1.34
CA GLN A 937 -24.86 -8.13 -2.05
C GLN A 937 -23.96 -8.96 -1.09
N GLY A 938 -23.96 -8.65 0.21
CA GLY A 938 -23.25 -9.40 1.24
C GLY A 938 -21.74 -9.15 1.25
N LEU A 939 -21.25 -8.02 0.72
CA LEU A 939 -19.82 -7.72 0.78
C LEU A 939 -19.29 -7.71 2.22
N LYS A 940 -17.99 -7.98 2.36
CA LYS A 940 -17.24 -7.84 3.62
C LYS A 940 -16.71 -6.41 3.75
N THR A 941 -15.98 -5.97 2.73
CA THR A 941 -15.61 -4.58 2.48
C THR A 941 -16.53 -4.01 1.42
N GLY A 942 -17.38 -3.05 1.78
CA GLY A 942 -18.23 -2.32 0.83
C GLY A 942 -17.46 -1.24 0.09
N MET A 943 -16.51 -0.59 0.77
CA MET A 943 -15.65 0.45 0.19
C MET A 943 -14.32 0.55 0.94
N TYR A 944 -13.23 0.59 0.18
CA TYR A 944 -11.91 1.05 0.63
C TYR A 944 -11.90 2.58 0.57
N TYR A 945 -11.30 3.21 -0.45
CA TYR A 945 -11.49 4.65 -0.69
C TYR A 945 -12.72 4.94 -1.56
N LEU A 946 -13.39 6.06 -1.26
CA LEU A 946 -14.14 6.79 -2.28
C LEU A 946 -13.17 7.60 -3.15
N ARG A 947 -13.36 7.57 -4.46
CA ARG A 947 -12.64 8.38 -5.45
C ARG A 947 -13.65 9.26 -6.19
N THR A 948 -13.35 10.55 -6.27
CA THR A 948 -14.21 11.58 -6.87
C THR A 948 -13.42 12.37 -7.92
N ARG A 949 -14.13 13.09 -8.81
CA ARG A 949 -13.53 14.07 -9.73
C ARG A 949 -13.90 15.49 -9.26
N PRO A 950 -12.99 16.48 -9.32
CA PRO A 950 -13.36 17.87 -9.07
C PRO A 950 -14.35 18.36 -10.12
N ALA A 951 -15.45 19.00 -9.70
CA ALA A 951 -16.46 19.56 -10.61
C ALA A 951 -15.90 20.65 -11.55
N ALA A 952 -14.81 21.31 -11.17
CA ALA A 952 -14.07 22.23 -12.02
C ALA A 952 -12.83 21.54 -12.61
N ASN A 953 -12.85 21.28 -13.92
CA ASN A 953 -11.66 20.84 -14.65
C ASN A 953 -10.51 21.86 -14.51
N PRO A 954 -9.29 21.45 -14.10
CA PRO A 954 -8.12 22.31 -14.15
C PRO A 954 -7.89 22.82 -15.58
N ILE A 955 -7.43 24.08 -15.70
CA ILE A 955 -7.13 24.67 -17.01
C ILE A 955 -5.99 23.85 -17.66
N GLN A 956 -6.32 23.04 -18.65
CA GLN A 956 -5.33 22.29 -19.42
C GLN A 956 -4.50 23.28 -20.26
N PHE A 957 -3.24 23.48 -19.88
CA PHE A 957 -2.31 24.42 -20.54
C PHE A 957 -1.73 23.89 -21.85
N THR A 958 -1.84 22.59 -22.12
CA THR A 958 -1.28 21.91 -23.30
C THR A 958 -2.10 22.06 -24.57
N LEU A 959 -3.38 22.44 -24.47
CA LEU A 959 -4.27 22.56 -25.62
C LEU A 959 -4.26 23.98 -26.19
N ASN A 960 -4.16 24.10 -27.51
CA ASN A 960 -4.23 25.39 -28.19
C ASN A 960 -5.70 25.86 -28.28
N LYS A 961 -6.12 26.68 -27.32
CA LYS A 961 -7.53 26.93 -26.94
C LYS A 961 -8.41 27.58 -28.02
N GLU A 962 -7.85 28.07 -29.10
CA GLU A 962 -8.59 28.71 -30.19
C GLU A 962 -9.45 27.71 -31.00
N LYS A 963 -9.13 26.41 -30.95
CA LYS A 963 -9.92 25.34 -31.61
C LYS A 963 -11.08 24.77 -30.78
N LEU A 964 -11.18 25.06 -29.48
CA LEU A 964 -11.97 24.27 -28.51
C LEU A 964 -12.83 25.13 -27.56
N LYS A 965 -13.47 26.19 -28.08
CA LYS A 965 -14.38 27.04 -27.31
C LYS A 965 -15.76 27.13 -27.95
N ASP A 966 -16.72 26.43 -27.37
CA ASP A 966 -18.06 26.99 -27.19
C ASP A 966 -18.76 26.35 -25.99
N LYS A 967 -19.51 27.17 -25.22
CA LYS A 967 -20.34 26.79 -24.05
C LYS A 967 -19.59 26.21 -22.82
N GLU A 968 -20.01 26.38 -21.57
CA GLU A 968 -21.07 27.24 -20.97
C GLU A 968 -20.72 27.59 -19.50
N LYS A 969 -21.53 28.44 -18.85
CA LYS A 969 -21.58 28.72 -17.39
C LYS A 969 -23.06 28.99 -17.01
N THR A 970 -23.55 28.97 -15.77
CA THR A 970 -22.91 29.12 -14.44
C THR A 970 -23.79 28.50 -13.32
N SER A 971 -23.24 28.42 -12.10
CA SER A 971 -23.92 28.54 -10.79
C SER A 971 -24.99 27.51 -10.36
N LYS A 972 -24.62 26.67 -9.38
CA LYS A 972 -25.43 26.19 -8.24
C LYS A 972 -24.47 25.90 -7.07
N GLU A 973 -24.80 26.35 -5.86
CA GLU A 973 -24.15 25.92 -4.60
C GLU A 973 -25.18 25.84 -3.44
N GLU A 974 -26.19 26.72 -3.39
CA GLU A 974 -27.22 26.68 -2.34
C GLU A 974 -28.38 25.71 -2.63
N GLU A 975 -28.88 25.63 -3.87
CA GLU A 975 -29.90 24.63 -4.27
C GLU A 975 -29.45 23.18 -4.07
N GLU A 976 -28.15 22.93 -4.10
CA GLU A 976 -27.58 21.59 -4.12
C GLU A 976 -27.85 20.83 -2.80
N LYS A 977 -27.86 21.55 -1.67
CA LYS A 977 -28.01 20.94 -0.34
C LYS A 977 -29.42 20.39 -0.08
N GLU A 978 -30.44 21.10 -0.53
CA GLU A 978 -31.84 20.64 -0.47
C GLU A 978 -32.09 19.53 -1.49
N ARG A 979 -31.60 19.68 -2.72
CA ARG A 979 -31.68 18.63 -3.77
C ARG A 979 -31.03 17.32 -3.33
N ASN A 980 -29.87 17.37 -2.66
CA ASN A 980 -29.18 16.18 -2.18
C ASN A 980 -29.93 15.44 -1.06
N THR A 981 -30.68 16.16 -0.23
CA THR A 981 -31.55 15.55 0.80
C THR A 981 -32.77 14.90 0.16
N ALA A 982 -33.45 15.59 -0.77
CA ALA A 982 -34.60 15.05 -1.51
C ALA A 982 -34.21 13.82 -2.37
N ALA A 983 -33.04 13.86 -3.02
CA ALA A 983 -32.51 12.75 -3.81
C ALA A 983 -32.21 11.50 -2.96
N MET A 984 -31.81 11.66 -1.68
CA MET A 984 -31.62 10.51 -0.80
C MET A 984 -32.96 9.83 -0.44
N VAL A 985 -33.99 10.59 -0.07
CA VAL A 985 -35.34 10.03 0.20
C VAL A 985 -35.85 9.29 -1.03
N CYS A 986 -35.79 9.94 -2.20
CA CYS A 986 -36.14 9.32 -3.48
C CYS A 986 -35.33 8.04 -3.77
N SER A 987 -34.03 7.99 -3.45
CA SER A 987 -33.20 6.78 -3.67
C SER A 987 -33.50 5.61 -2.73
N LEU A 988 -34.09 5.86 -1.56
CA LEU A 988 -34.55 4.82 -0.64
C LEU A 988 -35.88 4.18 -1.09
N GLU A 989 -36.74 5.01 -1.68
CA GLU A 989 -38.09 4.66 -2.15
C GLU A 989 -38.08 4.09 -3.59
N ASN A 990 -37.35 4.72 -4.52
CA ASN A 990 -37.33 4.41 -5.95
C ASN A 990 -35.92 3.93 -6.38
N ARG A 991 -35.72 2.60 -6.30
CA ARG A 991 -34.37 2.00 -6.14
C ARG A 991 -33.57 1.77 -7.41
N ASP A 992 -34.21 1.56 -8.56
CA ASP A 992 -33.50 1.15 -9.78
C ASP A 992 -33.14 2.31 -10.73
N GLU A 993 -33.95 3.37 -10.83
CA GLU A 993 -33.64 4.52 -11.70
C GLU A 993 -32.38 5.27 -11.25
N CYS A 994 -32.25 5.53 -9.94
CA CYS A 994 -31.14 6.30 -9.36
C CYS A 994 -29.76 5.63 -9.57
N LEU A 995 -29.73 4.30 -9.76
CA LEU A 995 -28.51 3.52 -10.01
C LEU A 995 -28.11 3.45 -11.49
N MET A 996 -29.00 3.82 -12.42
CA MET A 996 -28.72 3.80 -13.87
C MET A 996 -28.11 5.12 -14.34
N CYS A 997 -28.51 6.26 -13.75
CA CYS A 997 -27.90 7.59 -14.00
C CYS A 997 -26.54 7.78 -13.28
N GLY A 998 -25.72 6.72 -13.26
CA GLY A 998 -24.42 6.64 -12.59
C GLY A 998 -23.21 6.94 -13.47
N SER A 999 -23.38 6.91 -14.79
CA SER A 999 -22.41 7.32 -15.83
C SER A 999 -22.37 8.84 -16.01
#